data_AF-A0AA96KDS4-F1
#
_entry.id   AF-A0AA96KDS4-F1
#
_cell.length_a   1.000
_cell.length_b   1.000
_cell.length_c   1.000
_cell.angle_alpha   90.00
_cell.angle_beta   90.00
_cell.angle_gamma   90.00
#
_symmetry.space_group_name_H-M   'P 1'
#
loop_
_entity.id
_entity.type
_entity.pdbx_description
1 polymer ?
#
loop_
_entity_poly.entity_id
_entity_poly.type
_entity_poly.pdbx_seq_one_letter_code
_entity_poly.pdbx_strand_id
1 'polypeptide(L)'
;MTNLNLSYQSVRGIFWAISLLAIASCGGGSGSSPSNTDSTNQPNSTGNTPGNTTSTQYTKENLHKHSCIDLPYSHQNDLGECGDIFDYQCGTKTIAGGQINYGSCPTGYECNANLCIASNTLTCENVTCATNEDCVQGICLITPAAGASRRFVASWGNDTNSGTIDQPFQSWQKAVEESYPGDITYIRGGVWYKTEHVHPGHSALAMLIRPGEFGRNGLPDAPIKYLNFPGERPILDGSQAEPNQFRWLTGISLSLAEHIHLKGLTVRHIHQDEPHPDHEKPNAQVSGIATSGANLKFENMVVHNINGRGFEHWSRSWSQADAQIGYDVCVDRNSGDASACDVEIAEFASDNTSWINCDAYNLYDWSSTQPGNHADGWKVGTYSTGEFLWKGCRAWNYSDDGFDPHGYGKRTFIDSWASSGTKYRDMTDIWSAEGNGFKTTGVYIAAFPDYVEGGEPNVEYKGTIAAHCIGRGYFNNLYVDYDKQWPNNAIYYNTLSYLNDVGYTDKSGSTFYNNIVYRSTGIGVNDTPTEISIPQHVYTEANNTWVAQDPAASWPHYLYNQLFSVTDDDFVSLDVSELTKLRKDDFSLPDISFGLHSSASELINAGRIIEGFHCSTAGEHQGANCVEWFGSAPDLGPFEQQE
;
A
#
# COMPACT_ATOMS: atom_id res chain seq x y z
N MET A 1 10.19 36.90 47.42
CA MET A 1 11.00 38.01 46.85
C MET A 1 11.25 37.65 45.39
N THR A 2 10.35 38.13 44.54
CA THR A 2 10.57 39.07 43.39
C THR A 2 10.77 38.29 42.10
N ASN A 3 9.70 37.91 41.39
CA ASN A 3 8.94 38.70 40.38
C ASN A 3 9.80 39.22 39.23
N LEU A 4 9.49 38.75 38.01
CA LEU A 4 9.12 39.64 36.90
C LEU A 4 8.37 38.86 35.80
N ASN A 5 7.09 39.21 35.66
CA ASN A 5 6.24 38.99 34.49
C ASN A 5 6.82 39.68 33.26
N LEU A 6 6.45 39.20 32.06
CA LEU A 6 5.96 40.08 30.99
C LEU A 6 5.10 39.28 30.00
N SER A 7 3.83 39.68 29.95
CA SER A 7 2.79 39.34 28.99
C SER A 7 2.96 40.13 27.70
N TYR A 8 2.52 39.60 26.55
CA TYR A 8 2.04 40.42 25.44
C TYR A 8 0.79 39.78 24.81
N GLN A 9 -0.34 40.46 24.99
CA GLN A 9 -1.56 40.26 24.21
C GLN A 9 -1.65 41.37 23.15
N SER A 10 -2.12 40.96 21.97
CA SER A 10 -3.03 41.66 21.04
C SER A 10 -2.58 42.99 20.41
N VAL A 11 -2.94 43.20 19.13
CA VAL A 11 -3.81 44.30 18.65
C VAL A 11 -3.69 44.51 17.12
N ARG A 12 -4.87 44.57 16.47
CA ARG A 12 -5.26 45.22 15.18
C ARG A 12 -4.83 44.53 13.86
N GLY A 13 -5.67 44.48 12.82
CA GLY A 13 -7.02 45.02 12.63
C GLY A 13 -7.39 45.11 11.14
N ILE A 14 -8.63 44.70 10.84
CA ILE A 14 -9.63 45.27 9.90
C ILE A 14 -9.11 46.09 8.70
N PHE A 15 -9.44 45.68 7.46
CA PHE A 15 -9.87 46.58 6.38
C PHE A 15 -10.87 45.91 5.40
N TRP A 16 -12.10 46.44 5.44
CA TRP A 16 -13.09 46.74 4.40
C TRP A 16 -13.29 45.91 3.11
N ALA A 17 -14.57 45.51 2.96
CA ALA A 17 -15.29 45.27 1.72
C ALA A 17 -15.40 46.53 0.82
N ILE A 18 -15.65 46.35 -0.49
CA ILE A 18 -16.53 47.18 -1.36
C ILE A 18 -16.45 46.70 -2.84
N SER A 19 -17.60 46.22 -3.35
CA SER A 19 -18.22 46.61 -4.65
C SER A 19 -17.67 46.01 -5.96
N LEU A 20 -18.42 45.81 -7.07
CA LEU A 20 -19.81 46.04 -7.44
C LEU A 20 -20.11 45.24 -8.74
N LEU A 21 -21.39 44.95 -8.99
CA LEU A 21 -22.03 44.51 -10.25
C LEU A 21 -21.66 45.34 -11.51
N ALA A 22 -21.64 44.70 -12.68
CA ALA A 22 -22.34 45.08 -13.94
C ALA A 22 -22.08 44.01 -15.02
N ILE A 23 -23.07 43.23 -15.49
CA ILE A 23 -24.01 43.49 -16.62
C ILE A 23 -23.30 43.67 -17.98
N ALA A 24 -23.48 42.72 -18.91
CA ALA A 24 -24.21 42.91 -20.18
C ALA A 24 -23.91 41.82 -21.22
N SER A 25 -25.00 41.28 -21.76
CA SER A 25 -25.18 40.46 -22.95
C SER A 25 -24.59 41.03 -24.25
N CYS A 26 -24.29 40.16 -25.22
CA CYS A 26 -24.83 40.15 -26.61
C CYS A 26 -24.19 38.97 -27.38
N GLY A 27 -24.97 38.00 -27.88
CA GLY A 27 -25.33 37.90 -29.32
C GLY A 27 -24.48 36.79 -29.96
N GLY A 28 -24.93 35.83 -30.78
CA GLY A 28 -26.13 35.68 -31.60
C GLY A 28 -25.69 35.08 -32.95
N GLY A 29 -26.39 34.06 -33.45
CA GLY A 29 -26.27 33.54 -34.84
C GLY A 29 -25.65 32.14 -34.93
N SER A 30 -26.46 31.08 -35.16
CA SER A 30 -26.87 30.53 -36.48
C SER A 30 -25.78 29.68 -37.12
N GLY A 31 -25.96 28.43 -37.55
CA GLY A 31 -27.11 27.56 -37.71
C GLY A 31 -26.70 26.35 -38.57
N SER A 32 -27.69 25.56 -38.97
CA SER A 32 -27.70 24.48 -39.98
C SER A 32 -27.38 23.02 -39.52
N SER A 33 -28.45 22.23 -39.58
CA SER A 33 -28.59 20.77 -39.50
C SER A 33 -28.29 20.09 -40.87
N PRO A 34 -28.69 18.82 -41.12
CA PRO A 34 -28.20 17.55 -40.58
C PRO A 34 -27.92 16.52 -41.70
N SER A 35 -27.85 15.24 -41.33
CA SER A 35 -28.01 14.00 -42.13
C SER A 35 -26.74 13.38 -42.72
N ASN A 36 -26.46 12.13 -42.35
CA ASN A 36 -26.83 11.05 -43.24
C ASN A 36 -26.97 9.70 -42.51
N THR A 37 -28.04 9.00 -42.87
CA THR A 37 -28.36 7.61 -42.58
C THR A 37 -27.51 6.68 -43.44
N ASP A 38 -27.09 5.53 -42.92
CA ASP A 38 -27.19 4.30 -43.71
C ASP A 38 -27.34 3.05 -42.85
N SER A 39 -28.15 2.15 -43.35
CA SER A 39 -28.65 0.93 -42.73
C SER A 39 -28.42 -0.22 -43.69
N THR A 40 -27.77 -1.32 -43.28
CA THR A 40 -27.91 -2.60 -43.99
C THR A 40 -27.83 -3.82 -43.07
N ASN A 41 -29.00 -4.43 -42.87
CA ASN A 41 -29.36 -5.85 -42.90
C ASN A 41 -28.38 -6.98 -42.49
N GLN A 42 -28.81 -7.65 -41.41
CA GLN A 42 -28.86 -9.09 -41.07
C GLN A 42 -29.00 -10.10 -42.26
N PRO A 43 -28.66 -11.40 -42.06
CA PRO A 43 -29.68 -12.36 -41.59
C PRO A 43 -29.24 -13.48 -40.63
N ASN A 44 -30.02 -13.64 -39.55
CA ASN A 44 -30.62 -14.87 -38.98
C ASN A 44 -29.94 -16.25 -39.14
N SER A 45 -29.75 -16.93 -38.00
CA SER A 45 -30.15 -18.34 -37.85
C SER A 45 -30.67 -18.64 -36.44
N THR A 46 -31.54 -19.64 -36.37
CA THR A 46 -32.66 -19.80 -35.44
C THR A 46 -32.42 -20.77 -34.28
N GLY A 47 -32.95 -20.42 -33.10
CA GLY A 47 -33.82 -21.30 -32.29
C GLY A 47 -33.20 -22.28 -31.28
N ASN A 48 -33.29 -21.96 -29.98
CA ASN A 48 -33.94 -22.80 -28.96
C ASN A 48 -33.97 -22.14 -27.57
N THR A 49 -35.07 -22.31 -26.85
CA THR A 49 -35.24 -22.08 -25.38
C THR A 49 -36.23 -23.14 -24.87
N PRO A 50 -36.38 -23.40 -23.55
CA PRO A 50 -35.43 -23.31 -22.44
C PRO A 50 -35.33 -24.64 -21.66
N GLY A 51 -34.12 -25.05 -21.26
CA GLY A 51 -33.89 -26.19 -20.36
C GLY A 51 -33.41 -25.69 -19.00
N ASN A 52 -34.27 -25.87 -17.98
CA ASN A 52 -34.01 -25.50 -16.60
C ASN A 52 -32.96 -26.44 -15.95
N THR A 53 -32.39 -25.97 -14.83
CA THR A 53 -31.56 -26.66 -13.83
C THR A 53 -30.09 -26.95 -14.17
N THR A 54 -29.25 -25.93 -13.99
CA THR A 54 -28.05 -26.02 -13.16
C THR A 54 -27.89 -24.68 -12.45
N SER A 55 -28.00 -24.66 -11.13
CA SER A 55 -27.50 -23.54 -10.33
C SER A 55 -25.99 -23.48 -10.54
N THR A 56 -25.53 -22.64 -11.47
CA THR A 56 -24.13 -22.21 -11.47
C THR A 56 -23.95 -21.39 -10.20
N GLN A 57 -23.52 -22.05 -9.13
CA GLN A 57 -22.79 -21.37 -8.08
C GLN A 57 -21.64 -20.65 -8.77
N TYR A 58 -21.68 -19.32 -8.80
CA TYR A 58 -20.50 -18.53 -9.11
C TYR A 58 -19.52 -18.78 -7.97
N THR A 59 -18.62 -19.75 -8.15
CA THR A 59 -17.52 -20.05 -7.23
C THR A 59 -16.59 -18.84 -7.15
N LYS A 60 -15.85 -18.69 -6.04
CA LYS A 60 -14.86 -17.60 -5.83
C LYS A 60 -13.86 -17.44 -6.99
N GLU A 61 -13.62 -18.49 -7.78
CA GLU A 61 -12.82 -18.46 -9.02
C GLU A 61 -13.46 -17.70 -10.19
N ASN A 62 -14.79 -17.59 -10.27
CA ASN A 62 -15.48 -16.90 -11.36
C ASN A 62 -15.55 -15.37 -11.17
N LEU A 63 -15.08 -14.84 -10.03
CA LEU A 63 -14.98 -13.40 -9.78
C LEU A 63 -13.94 -12.71 -10.67
N HIS A 64 -12.94 -13.46 -11.14
CA HIS A 64 -11.85 -12.94 -11.97
C HIS A 64 -12.17 -12.89 -13.48
N LYS A 65 -13.23 -13.58 -13.94
CA LYS A 65 -13.62 -13.59 -15.36
C LYS A 65 -14.48 -12.40 -15.79
N HIS A 66 -14.82 -11.51 -14.86
CA HIS A 66 -15.53 -10.27 -15.18
C HIS A 66 -14.51 -9.13 -15.29
N SER A 67 -14.62 -8.42 -16.41
CA SER A 67 -13.82 -7.30 -16.94
C SER A 67 -13.19 -6.30 -15.94
N CYS A 68 -13.66 -6.22 -14.70
CA CYS A 68 -13.34 -5.21 -13.68
C CYS A 68 -11.85 -4.95 -13.35
N ILE A 69 -10.99 -5.97 -13.41
CA ILE A 69 -9.56 -5.83 -13.03
C ILE A 69 -8.78 -5.11 -14.13
N ASP A 70 -9.16 -5.33 -15.39
CA ASP A 70 -8.49 -4.83 -16.61
C ASP A 70 -9.34 -3.82 -17.40
N LEU A 71 -10.49 -3.34 -16.86
CA LEU A 71 -11.32 -2.38 -17.57
C LEU A 71 -10.54 -1.06 -17.76
N PRO A 72 -10.32 -0.60 -19.01
CA PRO A 72 -9.78 0.73 -19.25
C PRO A 72 -10.77 1.78 -18.71
N TYR A 73 -10.22 2.83 -18.10
CA TYR A 73 -10.93 4.00 -17.60
C TYR A 73 -11.72 4.63 -18.76
N SER A 74 -13.00 4.29 -18.90
CA SER A 74 -13.86 4.99 -19.86
C SER A 74 -14.85 5.91 -19.18
N HIS A 75 -15.19 5.71 -17.90
CA HIS A 75 -16.06 6.62 -17.16
C HIS A 75 -15.76 6.63 -15.65
N GLN A 76 -15.73 7.82 -15.02
CA GLN A 76 -15.57 8.04 -13.57
C GLN A 76 -16.50 7.19 -12.69
N ASN A 77 -17.65 6.74 -13.23
CA ASN A 77 -18.65 5.97 -12.49
C ASN A 77 -18.35 4.47 -12.36
N ASP A 78 -17.52 3.88 -13.25
CA ASP A 78 -17.27 2.42 -13.26
C ASP A 78 -16.07 2.02 -12.36
N LEU A 79 -15.24 2.98 -11.96
CA LEU A 79 -13.99 2.72 -11.24
C LEU A 79 -14.23 2.40 -9.76
N GLY A 80 -15.27 2.96 -9.16
CA GLY A 80 -15.63 2.73 -7.76
C GLY A 80 -16.16 1.31 -7.50
N GLU A 81 -17.03 0.79 -8.38
CA GLU A 81 -17.70 -0.48 -8.11
C GLU A 81 -16.75 -1.69 -8.11
N CYS A 82 -15.78 -1.74 -9.03
CA CYS A 82 -14.92 -2.92 -9.18
C CYS A 82 -13.91 -3.10 -8.04
N GLY A 83 -13.47 -2.02 -7.38
CA GLY A 83 -12.58 -2.12 -6.23
C GLY A 83 -13.28 -2.65 -4.98
N ASP A 84 -14.54 -2.27 -4.81
CA ASP A 84 -15.40 -2.71 -3.70
C ASP A 84 -15.65 -4.23 -3.66
N ILE A 85 -15.28 -4.96 -4.71
CA ILE A 85 -15.49 -6.41 -4.81
C ILE A 85 -14.90 -7.17 -3.62
N PHE A 86 -13.83 -6.65 -3.03
CA PHE A 86 -13.15 -7.28 -1.91
C PHE A 86 -13.69 -6.88 -0.54
N ASP A 87 -14.59 -5.89 -0.47
CA ASP A 87 -15.15 -5.37 0.78
C ASP A 87 -16.23 -6.26 1.38
N TYR A 88 -17.05 -6.87 0.52
CA TYR A 88 -18.24 -7.60 0.93
C TYR A 88 -17.93 -9.03 1.42
N GLN A 89 -18.76 -9.54 2.33
CA GLN A 89 -18.60 -10.84 3.01
C GLN A 89 -19.80 -11.77 2.86
N CYS A 90 -20.98 -11.26 2.49
CA CYS A 90 -22.21 -12.07 2.45
C CYS A 90 -23.27 -11.54 1.48
N GLY A 91 -24.28 -12.37 1.22
CA GLY A 91 -25.40 -12.04 0.37
C GLY A 91 -25.02 -11.93 -1.11
N THR A 92 -25.85 -11.24 -1.87
CA THR A 92 -25.60 -10.96 -3.29
C THR A 92 -25.45 -9.46 -3.50
N LYS A 93 -24.46 -9.05 -4.29
CA LYS A 93 -24.20 -7.65 -4.65
C LYS A 93 -24.02 -7.54 -6.16
N THR A 94 -24.60 -6.52 -6.75
CA THR A 94 -24.30 -6.16 -8.14
C THR A 94 -23.07 -5.26 -8.14
N ILE A 95 -22.05 -5.63 -8.91
CA ILE A 95 -20.80 -4.88 -9.09
C ILE A 95 -20.50 -4.86 -10.59
N ALA A 96 -20.34 -3.66 -11.16
CA ALA A 96 -20.10 -3.45 -12.59
C ALA A 96 -21.07 -4.22 -13.49
N GLY A 97 -22.35 -4.21 -13.11
CA GLY A 97 -23.42 -4.93 -13.82
C GLY A 97 -23.44 -6.46 -13.63
N GLY A 98 -22.44 -7.05 -12.98
CA GLY A 98 -22.40 -8.48 -12.63
C GLY A 98 -22.97 -8.75 -11.23
N GLN A 99 -23.75 -9.81 -11.07
CA GLN A 99 -24.18 -10.27 -9.74
C GLN A 99 -23.16 -11.22 -9.12
N ILE A 100 -22.67 -10.85 -7.94
CA ILE A 100 -21.71 -11.64 -7.17
C ILE A 100 -22.39 -12.17 -5.92
N ASN A 101 -22.24 -13.47 -5.65
CA ASN A 101 -22.73 -14.11 -4.43
C ASN A 101 -21.56 -14.38 -3.48
N TYR A 102 -21.58 -13.71 -2.33
CA TYR A 102 -20.58 -13.83 -1.27
C TYR A 102 -20.93 -14.93 -0.24
N GLY A 103 -22.07 -15.59 -0.40
CA GLY A 103 -22.52 -16.65 0.51
C GLY A 103 -23.15 -16.11 1.80
N SER A 104 -23.06 -16.90 2.86
CA SER A 104 -23.64 -16.58 4.17
C SER A 104 -22.54 -16.23 5.16
N CYS A 105 -22.89 -15.41 6.15
CA CYS A 105 -21.99 -15.14 7.26
C CYS A 105 -21.73 -16.39 8.12
N PRO A 106 -20.58 -16.44 8.82
CA PRO A 106 -20.33 -17.45 9.83
C PRO A 106 -21.40 -17.49 10.91
N THR A 107 -21.54 -18.62 11.59
CA THR A 107 -22.44 -18.76 12.74
C THR A 107 -22.17 -17.66 13.76
N GLY A 108 -23.24 -16.97 14.19
CA GLY A 108 -23.13 -15.83 15.12
C GLY A 108 -23.07 -14.46 14.46
N TYR A 109 -22.91 -14.41 13.13
CA TYR A 109 -22.89 -13.17 12.37
C TYR A 109 -24.13 -13.08 11.47
N GLU A 110 -24.69 -11.89 11.38
CA GLU A 110 -25.80 -11.55 10.50
C GLU A 110 -25.30 -10.76 9.30
N CYS A 111 -25.89 -11.03 8.13
CA CYS A 111 -25.56 -10.30 6.92
C CYS A 111 -26.30 -8.96 6.89
N ASN A 112 -25.57 -7.86 7.03
CA ASN A 112 -26.11 -6.51 6.97
C ASN A 112 -25.36 -5.71 5.90
N ALA A 113 -26.10 -5.23 4.90
CA ALA A 113 -25.53 -4.51 3.75
C ALA A 113 -24.34 -5.22 3.10
N ASN A 114 -24.45 -6.55 2.93
CA ASN A 114 -23.41 -7.44 2.40
C ASN A 114 -22.14 -7.58 3.27
N LEU A 115 -22.16 -7.13 4.52
CA LEU A 115 -21.10 -7.28 5.51
C LEU A 115 -21.56 -8.19 6.65
N CYS A 116 -20.63 -8.94 7.24
CA CYS A 116 -20.93 -9.79 8.38
C CYS A 116 -20.76 -9.02 9.68
N ILE A 117 -21.85 -8.87 10.42
CA ILE A 117 -21.91 -8.14 11.70
C ILE A 117 -22.28 -9.12 12.80
N ALA A 118 -21.50 -9.15 13.88
CA ALA A 118 -21.74 -10.04 15.01
C ALA A 118 -23.11 -9.73 15.64
N SER A 119 -23.90 -10.79 15.83
CA SER A 119 -25.24 -10.69 16.38
C SER A 119 -25.20 -10.40 17.88
N ASN A 120 -26.12 -9.56 18.35
CA ASN A 120 -26.26 -9.21 19.76
C ASN A 120 -26.82 -10.36 20.61
N THR A 121 -27.18 -11.50 20.00
CA THR A 121 -27.68 -12.70 20.72
C THR A 121 -26.56 -13.66 21.13
N LEU A 122 -25.33 -13.40 20.72
CA LEU A 122 -24.19 -14.23 21.09
C LEU A 122 -23.93 -14.15 22.61
N THR A 123 -23.62 -15.30 23.20
CA THR A 123 -23.35 -15.42 24.64
C THR A 123 -22.00 -16.08 24.86
N CYS A 124 -21.40 -15.83 26.02
CA CYS A 124 -20.15 -16.48 26.41
C CYS A 124 -20.32 -17.91 26.90
N GLU A 125 -21.51 -18.49 26.78
CA GLU A 125 -21.74 -19.89 27.09
C GLU A 125 -21.00 -20.77 26.07
N ASN A 126 -20.11 -21.64 26.56
CA ASN A 126 -19.27 -22.54 25.75
C ASN A 126 -18.23 -21.86 24.83
N VAL A 127 -17.89 -20.59 25.07
CA VAL A 127 -16.79 -19.91 24.37
C VAL A 127 -15.49 -20.07 25.17
N THR A 128 -14.45 -20.60 24.52
CA THR A 128 -13.10 -20.69 25.10
C THR A 128 -12.17 -19.75 24.35
N CYS A 129 -11.63 -18.75 25.05
CA CYS A 129 -10.72 -17.76 24.49
C CYS A 129 -9.26 -18.09 24.79
N ALA A 130 -8.33 -17.47 24.04
CA ALA A 130 -6.91 -17.59 24.30
C ALA A 130 -6.52 -16.98 25.67
N THR A 131 -5.32 -17.29 26.17
CA THR A 131 -4.85 -16.87 27.50
C THR A 131 -4.87 -15.35 27.73
N ASN A 132 -4.74 -14.56 26.66
CA ASN A 132 -4.73 -13.09 26.67
C ASN A 132 -6.04 -12.47 26.19
N GLU A 133 -7.13 -13.25 26.17
CA GLU A 133 -8.45 -12.82 25.69
C GLU A 133 -9.53 -13.15 26.72
N ASP A 134 -10.58 -12.32 26.75
CA ASP A 134 -11.80 -12.55 27.50
C ASP A 134 -13.01 -12.53 26.57
N CYS A 135 -14.02 -13.34 26.88
CA CYS A 135 -15.23 -13.38 26.09
C CYS A 135 -16.12 -12.18 26.39
N VAL A 136 -16.54 -11.47 25.35
CA VAL A 136 -17.52 -10.38 25.40
C VAL A 136 -18.60 -10.63 24.37
N GLN A 137 -19.86 -10.79 24.83
CA GLN A 137 -21.01 -11.10 23.97
C GLN A 137 -20.70 -12.25 22.98
N GLY A 138 -20.10 -13.33 23.49
CA GLY A 138 -19.77 -14.53 22.71
C GLY A 138 -18.57 -14.43 21.76
N ILE A 139 -17.84 -13.31 21.79
CA ILE A 139 -16.64 -13.08 20.97
C ILE A 139 -15.41 -12.94 21.87
N CYS A 140 -14.32 -13.62 21.51
CA CYS A 140 -13.04 -13.48 22.20
C CYS A 140 -12.36 -12.18 21.78
N LEU A 141 -12.12 -11.31 22.75
CA LEU A 141 -11.46 -10.02 22.56
C LEU A 141 -10.19 -9.98 23.41
N ILE A 142 -9.17 -9.29 22.93
CA ILE A 142 -7.92 -9.08 23.67
C ILE A 142 -8.23 -8.39 25.00
N THR A 143 -7.74 -8.97 26.09
CA THR A 143 -7.77 -8.40 27.43
C THR A 143 -6.82 -7.20 27.49
N PRO A 144 -7.29 -5.98 27.81
CA PRO A 144 -6.42 -4.81 27.96
C PRO A 144 -5.39 -5.00 29.06
N ALA A 145 -4.26 -4.30 28.95
CA ALA A 145 -3.26 -4.25 30.01
C ALA A 145 -3.86 -3.68 31.32
N ALA A 146 -3.26 -3.99 32.46
CA ALA A 146 -3.74 -3.48 33.74
C ALA A 146 -3.78 -1.94 33.76
N GLY A 147 -4.95 -1.36 34.02
CA GLY A 147 -5.18 0.09 34.00
C GLY A 147 -5.57 0.67 32.64
N ALA A 148 -5.54 -0.12 31.57
CA ALA A 148 -6.05 0.25 30.25
C ALA A 148 -7.53 -0.12 30.09
N SER A 149 -8.19 0.56 29.16
CA SER A 149 -9.62 0.40 28.85
C SER A 149 -9.84 -0.30 27.51
N ARG A 150 -10.92 -1.07 27.45
CA ARG A 150 -11.50 -1.54 26.19
C ARG A 150 -12.66 -0.63 25.80
N ARG A 151 -12.66 -0.14 24.56
CA ARG A 151 -13.65 0.80 24.03
C ARG A 151 -14.28 0.26 22.76
N PHE A 152 -15.48 0.74 22.44
CA PHE A 152 -16.24 0.31 21.27
C PHE A 152 -16.81 1.50 20.49
N VAL A 153 -16.75 1.40 19.17
CA VAL A 153 -17.33 2.37 18.23
C VAL A 153 -18.32 1.64 17.33
N ALA A 154 -19.55 2.13 17.24
CA ALA A 154 -20.60 1.51 16.41
C ALA A 154 -21.49 2.57 15.77
N SER A 155 -22.02 2.28 14.58
CA SER A 155 -22.84 3.23 13.81
C SER A 155 -24.15 3.61 14.51
N TRP A 156 -24.63 2.75 15.42
CA TRP A 156 -25.77 2.99 16.32
C TRP A 156 -25.39 3.61 17.67
N GLY A 157 -24.12 3.96 17.88
CA GLY A 157 -23.62 4.58 19.09
C GLY A 157 -24.00 6.06 19.23
N ASN A 158 -23.45 6.69 20.27
CA ASN A 158 -23.55 8.13 20.52
C ASN A 158 -22.25 8.62 21.15
N ASP A 159 -21.69 9.74 20.69
CA ASP A 159 -20.42 10.26 21.23
C ASP A 159 -20.52 10.82 22.66
N THR A 160 -21.73 10.93 23.21
CA THR A 160 -21.93 11.18 24.66
C THR A 160 -21.90 9.91 25.50
N ASN A 161 -21.85 8.73 24.89
CA ASN A 161 -21.79 7.46 25.61
C ASN A 161 -20.42 7.24 26.27
N SER A 162 -20.32 6.21 27.11
CA SER A 162 -19.09 5.84 27.81
C SER A 162 -18.10 5.01 26.98
N GLY A 163 -18.49 4.55 25.80
CA GLY A 163 -17.66 3.72 24.92
C GLY A 163 -17.63 2.24 25.30
N THR A 164 -18.58 1.76 26.11
CA THR A 164 -18.74 0.33 26.42
C THR A 164 -19.42 -0.41 25.27
N ILE A 165 -19.45 -1.74 25.29
CA ILE A 165 -20.11 -2.51 24.21
C ILE A 165 -21.62 -2.22 24.11
N ASP A 166 -22.27 -1.95 25.26
CA ASP A 166 -23.70 -1.64 25.32
C ASP A 166 -23.98 -0.14 25.05
N GLN A 167 -23.00 0.73 25.30
CA GLN A 167 -23.06 2.17 25.04
C GLN A 167 -21.81 2.60 24.26
N PRO A 168 -21.69 2.21 22.97
CA PRO A 168 -20.52 2.53 22.17
C PRO A 168 -20.52 4.00 21.74
N PHE A 169 -19.34 4.52 21.42
CA PHE A 169 -19.21 5.80 20.71
C PHE A 169 -19.79 5.69 19.30
N GLN A 170 -20.16 6.82 18.70
CA GLN A 170 -20.63 6.89 17.33
C GLN A 170 -19.51 7.15 16.33
N SER A 171 -18.50 7.95 16.67
CA SER A 171 -17.42 8.32 15.73
C SER A 171 -16.09 7.67 16.08
N TRP A 172 -15.27 7.41 15.05
CA TRP A 172 -13.90 6.92 15.23
C TRP A 172 -13.07 7.97 15.97
N GLN A 173 -13.26 9.25 15.64
CA GLN A 173 -12.56 10.37 16.27
C GLN A 173 -12.86 10.48 17.76
N LYS A 174 -14.10 10.22 18.22
CA LYS A 174 -14.39 10.23 19.67
C LYS A 174 -13.57 9.18 20.42
N ALA A 175 -13.39 7.99 19.83
CA ALA A 175 -12.53 6.99 20.45
C ALA A 175 -11.07 7.46 20.54
N VAL A 176 -10.53 8.13 19.52
CA VAL A 176 -9.19 8.71 19.56
C VAL A 176 -9.02 9.69 20.73
N GLU A 177 -9.99 10.58 20.92
CA GLU A 177 -9.95 11.60 21.96
C GLU A 177 -9.98 11.00 23.37
N GLU A 178 -10.62 9.84 23.53
CA GLU A 178 -10.79 9.13 24.81
C GLU A 178 -9.74 8.03 25.08
N SER A 179 -8.95 7.65 24.08
CA SER A 179 -7.95 6.59 24.23
C SER A 179 -6.66 7.06 24.94
N TYR A 180 -6.13 6.18 25.79
CA TYR A 180 -4.88 6.32 26.54
C TYR A 180 -3.91 5.17 26.22
N PRO A 181 -2.60 5.31 26.55
CA PRO A 181 -1.63 4.22 26.38
C PRO A 181 -2.13 2.86 26.89
N GLY A 182 -2.02 1.84 26.05
CA GLY A 182 -2.48 0.48 26.33
C GLY A 182 -3.96 0.22 26.06
N ASP A 183 -4.78 1.27 25.81
CA ASP A 183 -6.19 1.10 25.47
C ASP A 183 -6.37 0.34 24.14
N ILE A 184 -7.47 -0.40 24.08
CA ILE A 184 -7.90 -1.13 22.88
C ILE A 184 -9.30 -0.66 22.50
N THR A 185 -9.41 -0.06 21.32
CA THR A 185 -10.68 0.34 20.71
C THR A 185 -11.06 -0.67 19.64
N TYR A 186 -12.26 -1.25 19.73
CA TYR A 186 -12.86 -2.07 18.69
C TYR A 186 -13.88 -1.24 17.89
N ILE A 187 -13.68 -1.17 16.58
CA ILE A 187 -14.56 -0.48 15.64
C ILE A 187 -15.45 -1.53 14.98
N ARG A 188 -16.78 -1.38 15.12
CA ARG A 188 -17.76 -2.27 14.49
C ARG A 188 -17.75 -2.12 12.97
N GLY A 189 -18.06 -3.21 12.29
CA GLY A 189 -18.17 -3.25 10.84
C GLY A 189 -19.34 -2.42 10.30
N GLY A 190 -19.30 -2.21 8.99
CA GLY A 190 -20.22 -1.33 8.29
C GLY A 190 -19.48 -0.30 7.45
N VAL A 191 -20.26 0.43 6.65
CA VAL A 191 -19.76 1.56 5.86
C VAL A 191 -19.91 2.83 6.68
N TRP A 192 -18.81 3.55 6.83
CA TRP A 192 -18.64 4.76 7.61
C TRP A 192 -18.35 5.92 6.67
N TYR A 193 -18.94 7.08 6.92
CA TYR A 193 -18.73 8.29 6.12
C TYR A 193 -18.10 9.38 6.98
N LYS A 194 -17.65 10.46 6.32
CA LYS A 194 -17.17 11.66 6.98
C LYS A 194 -18.17 12.11 8.06
N THR A 195 -17.66 12.34 9.26
CA THR A 195 -18.45 12.95 10.34
C THR A 195 -18.13 14.44 10.43
N GLU A 196 -19.06 15.25 10.95
CA GLU A 196 -18.79 16.66 11.26
C GLU A 196 -17.70 16.85 12.33
N HIS A 197 -17.33 15.76 13.03
CA HIS A 197 -16.38 15.75 14.15
C HIS A 197 -14.91 15.74 13.73
N VAL A 198 -14.58 15.95 12.45
CA VAL A 198 -13.19 16.21 12.07
C VAL A 198 -12.90 17.71 12.09
N HIS A 199 -12.04 18.08 13.04
CA HIS A 199 -11.75 19.46 13.43
C HIS A 199 -11.53 20.41 12.25
N PRO A 200 -12.28 21.53 12.16
CA PRO A 200 -12.14 22.51 11.09
C PRO A 200 -10.70 22.99 10.99
N GLY A 201 -10.02 22.66 9.89
CA GLY A 201 -8.60 22.97 9.73
C GLY A 201 -7.81 21.85 9.08
N HIS A 202 -8.25 20.61 9.30
CA HIS A 202 -7.45 19.42 9.06
C HIS A 202 -7.96 18.59 7.88
N SER A 203 -7.11 17.66 7.43
CA SER A 203 -7.31 16.85 6.23
C SER A 203 -8.09 15.54 6.45
N ALA A 204 -8.17 15.04 7.69
CA ALA A 204 -8.73 13.72 7.97
C ALA A 204 -10.26 13.61 7.75
N LEU A 205 -10.78 12.41 7.48
CA LEU A 205 -12.21 12.14 7.30
C LEU A 205 -12.86 11.37 8.45
N ALA A 206 -12.12 10.43 9.05
CA ALA A 206 -12.63 9.62 10.17
C ALA A 206 -11.79 9.72 11.43
N MET A 207 -10.47 9.81 11.28
CA MET A 207 -9.53 9.66 12.38
C MET A 207 -8.35 10.62 12.20
N LEU A 208 -8.18 11.54 13.15
CA LEU A 208 -7.04 12.42 13.31
C LEU A 208 -6.42 12.16 14.68
N ILE A 209 -5.20 11.61 14.68
CA ILE A 209 -4.37 11.47 15.88
C ILE A 209 -3.28 12.53 15.82
N ARG A 210 -3.37 13.52 16.69
CA ARG A 210 -2.36 14.57 16.91
C ARG A 210 -2.18 14.79 18.41
N PRO A 211 -1.19 14.12 19.04
CA PRO A 211 -0.98 14.21 20.49
C PRO A 211 -0.89 15.65 20.97
N GLY A 212 -1.59 15.96 22.07
CA GLY A 212 -1.66 17.32 22.64
C GLY A 212 -2.80 18.18 22.08
N GLU A 213 -3.38 17.81 20.93
CA GLU A 213 -4.56 18.46 20.35
C GLU A 213 -5.73 17.47 20.23
N PHE A 214 -5.53 16.36 19.51
CA PHE A 214 -6.55 15.38 19.15
C PHE A 214 -6.00 13.95 19.34
N GLY A 215 -6.08 13.44 20.57
CA GLY A 215 -5.56 12.11 20.92
C GLY A 215 -4.20 12.15 21.64
N ARG A 216 -3.53 10.99 21.71
CA ARG A 216 -2.32 10.75 22.53
C ARG A 216 -1.38 9.75 21.83
N ASN A 217 -0.12 9.75 22.24
CA ASN A 217 0.84 8.69 21.91
C ASN A 217 0.60 7.46 22.79
N GLY A 218 0.95 6.30 22.26
CA GLY A 218 1.14 5.10 23.08
C GLY A 218 2.51 5.10 23.75
N LEU A 219 2.85 3.94 24.33
CA LEU A 219 4.19 3.64 24.85
C LEU A 219 4.73 2.38 24.16
N PRO A 220 6.06 2.16 24.15
CA PRO A 220 6.65 0.96 23.53
C PRO A 220 6.04 -0.36 24.00
N ASP A 221 5.70 -0.48 25.28
CA ASP A 221 5.09 -1.64 25.92
C ASP A 221 3.56 -1.53 26.12
N ALA A 222 2.99 -0.36 25.82
CA ALA A 222 1.56 -0.08 25.90
C ALA A 222 1.08 0.79 24.72
N PRO A 223 1.13 0.27 23.48
CA PRO A 223 0.64 1.00 22.32
C PRO A 223 -0.87 1.20 22.41
N ILE A 224 -1.38 2.29 21.83
CA ILE A 224 -2.82 2.48 21.66
C ILE A 224 -3.27 1.70 20.43
N LYS A 225 -4.32 0.88 20.57
CA LYS A 225 -4.77 -0.02 19.51
C LYS A 225 -6.17 0.37 19.02
N TYR A 226 -6.34 0.50 17.71
CA TYR A 226 -7.64 0.66 17.05
C TYR A 226 -7.83 -0.49 16.06
N LEU A 227 -8.70 -1.42 16.42
CA LEU A 227 -8.87 -2.70 15.75
C LEU A 227 -10.29 -2.79 15.19
N ASN A 228 -10.49 -3.50 14.09
CA ASN A 228 -11.82 -3.97 13.74
C ASN A 228 -12.35 -4.92 14.82
N PHE A 229 -13.66 -4.90 15.04
CA PHE A 229 -14.31 -5.95 15.83
C PHE A 229 -14.13 -7.29 15.09
N PRO A 230 -13.74 -8.39 15.77
CA PRO A 230 -13.38 -9.64 15.09
C PRO A 230 -14.46 -10.11 14.10
N GLY A 231 -14.03 -10.53 12.92
CA GLY A 231 -14.91 -10.98 11.82
C GLY A 231 -15.66 -9.87 11.07
N GLU A 232 -15.70 -8.66 11.60
CA GLU A 232 -16.38 -7.52 10.98
C GLU A 232 -15.40 -6.64 10.17
N ARG A 233 -15.93 -5.92 9.17
CA ARG A 233 -15.16 -5.00 8.31
C ARG A 233 -15.66 -3.56 8.42
N PRO A 234 -14.92 -2.68 9.12
CA PRO A 234 -15.16 -1.24 9.12
C PRO A 234 -14.57 -0.62 7.86
N ILE A 235 -15.42 0.00 7.04
CA ILE A 235 -15.04 0.62 5.77
C ILE A 235 -15.30 2.11 5.85
N LEU A 236 -14.25 2.92 5.88
CA LEU A 236 -14.37 4.36 5.67
C LEU A 236 -14.52 4.63 4.17
N ASP A 237 -15.67 5.19 3.80
CA ASP A 237 -16.00 5.59 2.45
C ASP A 237 -15.97 7.13 2.32
N GLY A 238 -14.98 7.63 1.58
CA GLY A 238 -14.77 9.03 1.31
C GLY A 238 -15.65 9.61 0.20
N SER A 239 -16.52 8.83 -0.45
CA SER A 239 -17.32 9.28 -1.61
C SER A 239 -18.26 10.46 -1.32
N GLN A 240 -18.59 10.71 -0.05
CA GLN A 240 -19.40 11.85 0.40
C GLN A 240 -18.56 13.05 0.87
N ALA A 241 -17.23 12.93 0.85
CA ALA A 241 -16.35 14.02 1.20
C ALA A 241 -16.13 14.91 -0.04
N GLU A 242 -16.55 16.17 0.07
CA GLU A 242 -16.23 17.18 -0.94
C GLU A 242 -14.71 17.43 -0.96
N PRO A 243 -14.06 17.30 -2.13
CA PRO A 243 -12.68 17.76 -2.31
C PRO A 243 -12.55 19.24 -1.94
N ASN A 244 -11.42 19.61 -1.35
CA ASN A 244 -11.16 20.99 -0.96
C ASN A 244 -9.86 21.47 -1.58
N GLN A 245 -9.96 22.32 -2.61
CA GLN A 245 -8.84 22.99 -3.28
C GLN A 245 -7.77 23.62 -2.36
N PHE A 246 -8.08 23.95 -1.10
CA PHE A 246 -7.14 24.58 -0.17
C PHE A 246 -6.54 23.63 0.87
N ARG A 247 -6.93 22.35 0.88
CA ARG A 247 -6.49 21.38 1.90
C ARG A 247 -6.30 19.99 1.33
N TRP A 248 -5.29 19.30 1.83
CA TRP A 248 -5.13 17.87 1.61
C TRP A 248 -6.36 17.14 2.17
N LEU A 249 -6.77 16.04 1.52
CA LEU A 249 -7.82 15.16 2.00
C LEU A 249 -7.21 13.81 2.33
N THR A 250 -7.52 13.30 3.52
CA THR A 250 -6.96 12.04 4.02
C THR A 250 -8.04 11.26 4.73
N GLY A 251 -8.08 9.94 4.59
CA GLY A 251 -9.04 9.11 5.33
C GLY A 251 -8.71 9.09 6.81
N ILE A 252 -7.53 8.55 7.11
CA ILE A 252 -6.94 8.46 8.45
C ILE A 252 -5.63 9.25 8.48
N SER A 253 -5.52 10.19 9.41
CA SER A 253 -4.32 11.02 9.60
C SER A 253 -3.70 10.80 10.97
N LEU A 254 -2.40 10.52 10.99
CA LEU A 254 -1.59 10.53 12.22
C LEU A 254 -0.50 11.60 12.07
N SER A 255 -0.45 12.56 12.98
CA SER A 255 0.49 13.67 12.94
C SER A 255 1.18 13.81 14.28
N LEU A 256 2.52 13.77 14.28
CA LEU A 256 3.35 13.79 15.48
C LEU A 256 2.98 12.64 16.44
N ALA A 257 2.60 11.49 15.88
CA ALA A 257 2.09 10.35 16.64
C ALA A 257 3.11 9.21 16.71
N GLU A 258 3.12 8.48 17.83
CA GLU A 258 4.02 7.38 18.10
C GLU A 258 3.32 6.24 18.86
N HIS A 259 3.74 4.99 18.60
CA HIS A 259 3.25 3.79 19.26
C HIS A 259 1.73 3.56 19.12
N ILE A 260 1.25 3.68 17.89
CA ILE A 260 -0.15 3.41 17.51
C ILE A 260 -0.22 2.14 16.67
N HIS A 261 -1.22 1.30 16.94
CA HIS A 261 -1.52 0.11 16.15
C HIS A 261 -2.92 0.21 15.53
N LEU A 262 -3.00 0.23 14.21
CA LEU A 262 -4.25 0.13 13.45
C LEU A 262 -4.37 -1.27 12.84
N LYS A 263 -5.54 -1.91 13.00
CA LYS A 263 -5.79 -3.24 12.42
C LYS A 263 -7.16 -3.38 11.78
N GLY A 264 -7.19 -3.96 10.58
CA GLY A 264 -8.42 -4.44 9.95
C GLY A 264 -9.37 -3.35 9.46
N LEU A 265 -8.88 -2.12 9.27
CA LEU A 265 -9.69 -1.01 8.77
C LEU A 265 -9.50 -0.84 7.27
N THR A 266 -10.60 -0.50 6.59
CA THR A 266 -10.60 -0.21 5.14
C THR A 266 -10.83 1.29 4.92
N VAL A 267 -10.10 1.88 3.96
CA VAL A 267 -10.31 3.26 3.50
C VAL A 267 -10.47 3.26 1.99
N ARG A 268 -11.55 3.89 1.49
CA ARG A 268 -11.84 3.97 0.06
C ARG A 268 -12.41 5.30 -0.40
N HIS A 269 -12.40 5.50 -1.72
CA HIS A 269 -13.09 6.61 -2.40
C HIS A 269 -12.68 8.00 -1.92
N ILE A 270 -11.37 8.25 -1.83
CA ILE A 270 -10.87 9.60 -1.52
C ILE A 270 -10.46 10.28 -2.82
N HIS A 271 -11.11 11.40 -3.12
CA HIS A 271 -11.02 12.08 -4.40
C HIS A 271 -10.24 13.39 -4.31
N GLN A 272 -9.45 13.67 -5.35
CA GLN A 272 -8.81 14.97 -5.55
C GLN A 272 -9.82 16.00 -6.06
N ASP A 273 -9.51 17.27 -5.84
CA ASP A 273 -10.16 18.37 -6.53
C ASP A 273 -9.42 18.65 -7.85
N GLU A 274 -10.11 19.28 -8.80
CA GLU A 274 -9.50 19.69 -10.07
C GLU A 274 -8.39 20.73 -9.83
N PRO A 275 -7.30 20.70 -10.62
CA PRO A 275 -6.15 21.57 -10.39
C PRO A 275 -6.50 23.03 -10.70
N HIS A 276 -6.28 23.93 -9.73
CA HIS A 276 -6.54 25.37 -9.90
C HIS A 276 -5.28 26.12 -10.35
N PRO A 277 -5.32 26.90 -11.45
CA PRO A 277 -4.15 27.56 -12.03
C PRO A 277 -3.50 28.63 -11.13
N ASP A 278 -4.25 29.21 -10.19
CA ASP A 278 -3.78 30.30 -9.30
C ASP A 278 -3.36 29.85 -7.89
N HIS A 279 -3.26 28.55 -7.60
CA HIS A 279 -2.88 28.05 -6.25
C HIS A 279 -1.39 27.68 -6.19
N GLU A 280 -0.67 28.07 -5.11
CA GLU A 280 0.77 27.80 -4.91
C GLU A 280 1.14 26.31 -4.92
N LYS A 281 0.16 25.43 -4.64
CA LYS A 281 0.28 23.98 -4.78
C LYS A 281 -0.88 23.47 -5.64
N PRO A 282 -0.77 23.42 -6.98
CA PRO A 282 -1.84 22.93 -7.85
C PRO A 282 -2.09 21.41 -7.73
N ASN A 283 -1.30 20.70 -6.91
CA ASN A 283 -1.35 19.25 -6.71
C ASN A 283 -1.92 18.93 -5.32
N ALA A 284 -3.22 19.09 -5.09
CA ALA A 284 -3.82 18.69 -3.81
C ALA A 284 -3.61 17.17 -3.61
N GLN A 285 -2.52 16.78 -2.94
CA GLN A 285 -2.22 15.38 -2.66
C GLN A 285 -3.30 14.86 -1.72
N VAL A 286 -3.91 13.75 -2.11
CA VAL A 286 -4.83 12.99 -1.25
C VAL A 286 -4.23 11.63 -0.99
N SER A 287 -4.53 11.10 0.19
CA SER A 287 -3.99 9.83 0.64
C SER A 287 -5.07 9.06 1.37
N GLY A 288 -5.12 7.74 1.23
CA GLY A 288 -5.99 6.91 2.07
C GLY A 288 -5.62 7.07 3.54
N ILE A 289 -4.35 6.82 3.83
CA ILE A 289 -3.77 6.96 5.16
C ILE A 289 -2.48 7.78 5.04
N ALA A 290 -2.43 8.94 5.72
CA ALA A 290 -1.25 9.79 5.75
C ALA A 290 -0.74 9.93 7.17
N THR A 291 0.56 9.70 7.33
CA THR A 291 1.20 9.72 8.64
C THR A 291 2.47 10.54 8.64
N SER A 292 2.69 11.18 9.78
CA SER A 292 3.88 11.92 10.14
C SER A 292 4.19 11.52 11.58
N GLY A 293 5.09 10.58 11.81
CA GLY A 293 5.19 9.91 13.11
C GLY A 293 6.32 8.90 13.19
N ALA A 294 6.27 8.02 14.18
CA ALA A 294 7.22 6.92 14.33
C ALA A 294 6.59 5.71 15.05
N ASN A 295 7.21 4.53 14.93
CA ASN A 295 6.83 3.32 15.68
C ASN A 295 5.34 2.96 15.53
N LEU A 296 4.83 3.06 14.30
CA LEU A 296 3.44 2.76 13.97
C LEU A 296 3.31 1.32 13.47
N LYS A 297 2.18 0.68 13.76
CA LYS A 297 1.88 -0.65 13.23
C LYS A 297 0.56 -0.64 12.48
N PHE A 298 0.60 -1.10 11.23
CA PHE A 298 -0.56 -1.31 10.38
C PHE A 298 -0.67 -2.80 10.09
N GLU A 299 -1.79 -3.41 10.47
CA GLU A 299 -2.01 -4.84 10.27
C GLU A 299 -3.34 -5.07 9.55
N ASN A 300 -3.35 -5.82 8.45
CA ASN A 300 -4.58 -6.14 7.71
C ASN A 300 -5.35 -4.89 7.26
N MET A 301 -4.64 -3.81 6.92
CA MET A 301 -5.25 -2.56 6.46
C MET A 301 -5.50 -2.65 4.96
N VAL A 302 -6.63 -2.11 4.51
CA VAL A 302 -6.97 -2.08 3.08
C VAL A 302 -7.20 -0.63 2.66
N VAL A 303 -6.49 -0.17 1.63
CA VAL A 303 -6.67 1.16 1.08
C VAL A 303 -6.86 1.05 -0.42
N HIS A 304 -7.99 1.55 -0.94
CA HIS A 304 -8.23 1.43 -2.37
C HIS A 304 -9.07 2.55 -2.95
N ASN A 305 -9.05 2.69 -4.27
CA ASN A 305 -9.85 3.67 -4.99
C ASN A 305 -9.55 5.09 -4.50
N ILE A 306 -8.26 5.42 -4.41
CA ILE A 306 -7.77 6.72 -3.98
C ILE A 306 -7.28 7.48 -5.21
N ASN A 307 -7.65 8.75 -5.34
CA ASN A 307 -7.09 9.62 -6.38
C ASN A 307 -5.71 10.16 -5.99
N GLY A 308 -4.84 9.29 -5.50
CA GLY A 308 -3.57 9.65 -4.91
C GLY A 308 -2.98 8.44 -4.21
N ARG A 309 -2.23 8.66 -3.14
CA ARG A 309 -1.48 7.59 -2.48
C ARG A 309 -2.38 6.67 -1.67
N GLY A 310 -2.05 5.40 -1.63
CA GLY A 310 -2.63 4.47 -0.66
C GLY A 310 -2.18 4.85 0.76
N PHE A 311 -0.91 4.56 1.03
CA PHE A 311 -0.23 4.87 2.27
C PHE A 311 0.84 5.93 2.05
N GLU A 312 0.85 6.93 2.92
CA GLU A 312 1.90 7.94 3.01
C GLU A 312 2.45 7.97 4.43
N HIS A 313 3.78 7.92 4.54
CA HIS A 313 4.46 7.99 5.82
C HIS A 313 5.70 8.88 5.74
N TRP A 314 5.74 9.88 6.60
CA TRP A 314 6.91 10.71 6.83
C TRP A 314 7.42 10.41 8.22
N SER A 315 8.52 9.67 8.28
CA SER A 315 9.16 9.41 9.57
C SER A 315 9.55 10.74 10.22
N ARG A 316 9.43 10.81 11.53
CA ARG A 316 9.82 11.99 12.32
C ARG A 316 11.03 11.69 13.22
N SER A 317 11.74 10.58 12.92
CA SER A 317 12.93 10.15 13.66
C SER A 317 14.25 10.55 13.00
N TRP A 318 14.36 11.77 12.46
CA TRP A 318 15.63 12.23 11.90
C TRP A 318 16.67 12.43 13.01
N SER A 319 17.93 12.06 12.76
CA SER A 319 19.05 12.32 13.68
C SER A 319 19.55 13.77 13.58
N GLN A 320 20.45 14.17 14.49
CA GLN A 320 21.16 15.46 14.34
C GLN A 320 22.00 15.51 13.07
N ALA A 321 22.53 14.36 12.61
CA ALA A 321 23.21 14.26 11.33
C ALA A 321 22.22 14.54 10.19
N ASP A 322 21.06 13.88 10.18
CA ASP A 322 19.99 14.08 9.19
C ASP A 322 19.54 15.56 9.11
N ALA A 323 19.46 16.27 10.24
CA ALA A 323 19.14 17.70 10.27
C ALA A 323 20.27 18.60 9.69
N GLN A 324 21.53 18.21 9.88
CA GLN A 324 22.70 18.86 9.27
C GLN A 324 22.77 18.63 7.75
N ILE A 325 22.16 17.55 7.26
CA ILE A 325 22.04 17.23 5.83
C ILE A 325 20.86 17.96 5.21
N GLY A 326 19.74 18.07 5.95
CA GLY A 326 18.65 18.98 5.60
C GLY A 326 19.17 20.40 5.37
N TYR A 327 20.13 20.86 6.18
CA TYR A 327 20.83 22.13 5.98
C TYR A 327 21.57 22.24 4.63
N ASP A 328 22.21 21.17 4.14
CA ASP A 328 22.86 21.13 2.81
C ASP A 328 21.86 20.95 1.65
N VAL A 329 20.71 20.30 1.87
CA VAL A 329 19.63 20.11 0.88
C VAL A 329 18.69 21.33 0.80
N CYS A 330 18.60 22.14 1.85
CA CYS A 330 17.87 23.40 1.85
C CYS A 330 18.60 24.51 1.07
N VAL A 331 19.90 24.34 0.81
CA VAL A 331 20.58 25.12 -0.21
C VAL A 331 20.20 24.53 -1.57
N ASP A 332 19.09 25.05 -2.10
CA ASP A 332 18.64 24.97 -3.49
C ASP A 332 17.44 24.07 -3.79
N ARG A 333 16.25 24.70 -3.68
CA ARG A 333 15.24 24.50 -4.72
C ARG A 333 14.56 25.76 -5.24
N ASN A 334 15.05 26.98 -4.91
CA ASN A 334 14.80 28.26 -5.64
C ASN A 334 15.20 29.56 -4.89
N SER A 335 15.56 29.56 -3.61
CA SER A 335 15.62 30.82 -2.82
C SER A 335 17.02 31.35 -2.48
N GLY A 336 18.08 30.55 -2.54
CA GLY A 336 19.45 31.00 -2.21
C GLY A 336 19.65 31.56 -0.79
N ASP A 337 18.69 31.32 0.12
CA ASP A 337 18.70 31.86 1.47
C ASP A 337 18.84 30.74 2.51
N ALA A 338 20.08 30.53 2.97
CA ALA A 338 20.43 29.57 4.01
C ALA A 338 20.02 30.02 5.43
N SER A 339 19.45 31.22 5.60
CA SER A 339 19.09 31.76 6.93
C SER A 339 17.70 31.38 7.42
N ALA A 340 16.88 30.74 6.58
CA ALA A 340 15.50 30.34 6.91
C ALA A 340 15.36 28.89 7.40
N CYS A 341 16.47 28.16 7.58
CA CYS A 341 16.43 26.76 8.00
C CYS A 341 16.44 26.67 9.53
N ASP A 342 15.27 26.53 10.13
CA ASP A 342 15.18 26.02 11.49
C ASP A 342 15.71 24.57 11.45
N VAL A 343 16.80 24.30 12.17
CA VAL A 343 17.25 22.93 12.44
C VAL A 343 16.14 22.28 13.26
N GLU A 344 15.23 21.56 12.61
CA GLU A 344 14.20 20.82 13.33
C GLU A 344 14.90 19.77 14.19
N ILE A 345 14.67 19.81 15.50
CA ILE A 345 15.21 18.81 16.44
C ILE A 345 14.44 17.52 16.21
N ALA A 346 15.14 16.37 16.22
CA ALA A 346 14.55 15.04 16.16
C ALA A 346 13.31 14.95 17.08
N GLU A 347 12.13 14.68 16.51
CA GLU A 347 10.90 14.58 17.30
C GLU A 347 10.81 13.21 17.98
N PHE A 348 11.31 12.14 17.34
CA PHE A 348 11.38 10.79 17.89
C PHE A 348 12.78 10.19 17.79
N ALA A 349 13.10 9.25 18.69
CA ALA A 349 14.44 8.67 18.77
C ALA A 349 14.77 7.69 17.63
N SER A 350 13.77 6.93 17.18
CA SER A 350 13.87 5.88 16.17
C SER A 350 12.49 5.57 15.62
N ASP A 351 12.41 4.88 14.49
CA ASP A 351 11.15 4.53 13.86
C ASP A 351 11.12 3.09 13.35
N ASN A 352 10.34 2.24 14.02
CA ASN A 352 10.16 0.83 13.65
C ASN A 352 8.79 0.59 12.99
N THR A 353 8.36 1.49 12.10
CA THR A 353 7.03 1.42 11.49
C THR A 353 6.89 0.18 10.58
N SER A 354 5.77 -0.54 10.72
CA SER A 354 5.53 -1.80 9.99
C SER A 354 4.13 -1.89 9.38
N TRP A 355 4.07 -2.49 8.19
CA TRP A 355 2.87 -2.90 7.48
C TRP A 355 2.87 -4.42 7.33
N ILE A 356 1.81 -5.07 7.83
CA ILE A 356 1.67 -6.51 7.82
C ILE A 356 0.33 -6.86 7.19
N ASN A 357 0.36 -7.65 6.11
CA ASN A 357 -0.83 -8.11 5.40
C ASN A 357 -1.73 -6.96 4.89
N CYS A 358 -1.13 -5.84 4.49
CA CYS A 358 -1.86 -4.67 3.99
C CYS A 358 -2.02 -4.71 2.47
N ASP A 359 -3.12 -4.15 1.96
CA ASP A 359 -3.40 -4.02 0.53
C ASP A 359 -3.57 -2.55 0.14
N ALA A 360 -2.95 -2.15 -0.97
CA ALA A 360 -3.10 -0.82 -1.58
C ALA A 360 -3.41 -0.96 -3.08
N TYR A 361 -4.57 -0.54 -3.56
CA TYR A 361 -4.93 -0.79 -4.96
C TYR A 361 -5.92 0.18 -5.60
N ASN A 362 -5.97 0.19 -6.93
CA ASN A 362 -6.77 1.15 -7.71
C ASN A 362 -6.42 2.61 -7.34
N LEU A 363 -5.19 3.01 -7.58
CA LEU A 363 -4.62 4.30 -7.18
C LEU A 363 -4.27 5.12 -8.43
N TYR A 364 -4.86 6.31 -8.58
CA TYR A 364 -4.59 7.18 -9.74
C TYR A 364 -4.90 8.67 -9.47
N ASP A 365 -3.87 9.52 -9.47
CA ASP A 365 -3.96 10.97 -9.23
C ASP A 365 -4.32 11.75 -10.50
N TRP A 366 -5.49 11.45 -11.08
CA TRP A 366 -5.91 11.96 -12.39
C TRP A 366 -6.06 13.48 -12.48
N SER A 367 -6.35 14.16 -11.36
CA SER A 367 -6.51 15.63 -11.29
C SER A 367 -5.21 16.36 -10.95
N SER A 368 -4.07 15.66 -10.91
CA SER A 368 -2.75 16.27 -10.71
C SER A 368 -2.29 17.03 -11.97
N THR A 369 -1.38 18.01 -11.82
CA THR A 369 -0.70 18.63 -12.98
C THR A 369 0.25 17.67 -13.72
N GLN A 370 0.57 16.55 -13.09
CA GLN A 370 1.29 15.40 -13.66
C GLN A 370 0.47 14.16 -13.34
N PRO A 371 -0.65 13.92 -14.05
CA PRO A 371 -1.54 12.83 -13.70
C PRO A 371 -0.81 11.49 -13.84
N GLY A 372 -0.99 10.64 -12.84
CA GLY A 372 -0.39 9.32 -12.80
C GLY A 372 0.95 9.24 -12.05
N ASN A 373 1.55 10.38 -11.69
CA ASN A 373 2.92 10.48 -11.20
C ASN A 373 3.03 10.68 -9.68
N HIS A 374 1.96 10.45 -8.91
CA HIS A 374 2.02 10.50 -7.44
C HIS A 374 1.15 9.46 -6.71
N ALA A 375 0.47 8.56 -7.43
CA ALA A 375 -0.45 7.61 -6.82
C ALA A 375 0.24 6.27 -6.51
N ASP A 376 1.09 6.32 -5.48
CA ASP A 376 1.84 5.17 -4.97
C ASP A 376 0.98 4.28 -4.08
N GLY A 377 1.24 2.97 -4.06
CA GLY A 377 0.77 2.09 -2.98
C GLY A 377 1.31 2.56 -1.63
N TRP A 378 2.63 2.75 -1.55
CA TRP A 378 3.33 3.30 -0.38
C TRP A 378 4.33 4.37 -0.79
N LYS A 379 4.15 5.60 -0.32
CA LYS A 379 5.19 6.64 -0.31
C LYS A 379 5.73 6.81 1.09
N VAL A 380 7.01 6.53 1.31
CA VAL A 380 7.58 6.54 2.66
C VAL A 380 8.91 7.29 2.70
N GLY A 381 9.02 8.30 3.56
CA GLY A 381 10.26 8.98 3.90
C GLY A 381 10.91 8.36 5.13
N THR A 382 12.14 7.89 4.98
CA THR A 382 12.88 7.13 6.01
C THR A 382 14.16 7.87 6.43
N TYR A 383 14.55 7.71 7.70
CA TYR A 383 15.78 8.28 8.26
C TYR A 383 16.68 7.22 8.85
N SER A 384 17.94 7.58 9.11
CA SER A 384 19.02 6.67 9.51
C SER A 384 18.75 5.81 10.74
N THR A 385 17.89 6.26 11.66
CA THR A 385 17.49 5.53 12.88
C THR A 385 16.20 4.74 12.73
N GLY A 386 15.69 4.59 11.49
CA GLY A 386 14.45 3.90 11.19
C GLY A 386 14.66 2.53 10.54
N GLU A 387 13.82 1.57 10.95
CA GLU A 387 13.70 0.24 10.35
C GLU A 387 12.25 -0.01 9.94
N PHE A 388 12.02 -0.14 8.64
CA PHE A 388 10.69 -0.23 8.04
C PHE A 388 10.44 -1.63 7.49
N LEU A 389 9.29 -2.20 7.82
CA LEU A 389 8.92 -3.56 7.42
C LEU A 389 7.62 -3.58 6.62
N TRP A 390 7.66 -4.20 5.45
CA TRP A 390 6.49 -4.66 4.71
C TRP A 390 6.50 -6.18 4.68
N LYS A 391 5.50 -6.81 5.29
CA LYS A 391 5.34 -8.27 5.30
C LYS A 391 3.99 -8.67 4.76
N GLY A 392 3.93 -9.55 3.76
CA GLY A 392 2.66 -10.03 3.22
C GLY A 392 1.84 -8.93 2.53
N CYS A 393 2.44 -7.80 2.14
CA CYS A 393 1.73 -6.64 1.61
C CYS A 393 1.56 -6.74 0.09
N ARG A 394 0.48 -6.16 -0.46
CA ARG A 394 0.24 -6.17 -1.90
C ARG A 394 -0.12 -4.79 -2.43
N ALA A 395 0.49 -4.42 -3.56
CA ALA A 395 0.12 -3.27 -4.36
C ALA A 395 -0.32 -3.71 -5.76
N TRP A 396 -1.48 -3.27 -6.24
CA TRP A 396 -1.84 -3.51 -7.64
C TRP A 396 -2.72 -2.40 -8.22
N ASN A 397 -2.74 -2.27 -9.54
CA ASN A 397 -3.49 -1.21 -10.23
C ASN A 397 -3.19 0.17 -9.63
N TYR A 398 -1.94 0.59 -9.70
CA TYR A 398 -1.46 1.92 -9.30
C TYR A 398 -0.77 2.57 -10.51
N SER A 399 -0.79 3.89 -10.59
CA SER A 399 -0.21 4.61 -11.74
C SER A 399 1.26 4.97 -11.57
N ASP A 400 1.73 5.19 -10.34
CA ASP A 400 3.12 5.58 -10.08
C ASP A 400 3.95 4.36 -9.62
N ASP A 401 4.09 4.09 -8.33
CA ASP A 401 4.80 2.90 -7.86
C ASP A 401 4.00 2.04 -6.88
N GLY A 402 4.32 0.75 -6.82
CA GLY A 402 3.72 -0.14 -5.82
C GLY A 402 4.24 0.22 -4.44
N PHE A 403 5.56 0.26 -4.32
CA PHE A 403 6.29 0.68 -3.13
C PHE A 403 7.36 1.69 -3.53
N ASP A 404 7.34 2.89 -2.93
CA ASP A 404 8.37 3.93 -3.09
C ASP A 404 8.85 4.50 -1.73
N PRO A 405 9.53 3.69 -0.90
CA PRO A 405 10.27 4.22 0.23
C PRO A 405 11.61 4.83 -0.20
N HIS A 406 11.85 6.06 0.25
CA HIS A 406 13.07 6.80 0.02
C HIS A 406 13.74 7.22 1.33
N GLY A 407 15.01 7.62 1.22
CA GLY A 407 15.80 8.07 2.36
C GLY A 407 16.66 6.96 2.93
N TYR A 408 16.95 7.03 4.21
CA TYR A 408 18.14 6.42 4.79
C TYR A 408 17.89 5.23 5.72
N GLY A 409 16.63 4.94 6.04
CA GLY A 409 16.30 3.85 6.95
C GLY A 409 16.48 2.47 6.30
N LYS A 410 16.59 1.46 7.15
CA LYS A 410 16.54 0.05 6.73
C LYS A 410 15.14 -0.25 6.20
N ARG A 411 15.04 -0.87 5.02
CA ARG A 411 13.78 -1.19 4.34
C ARG A 411 13.73 -2.68 4.05
N THR A 412 12.82 -3.40 4.70
CA THR A 412 12.69 -4.85 4.57
C THR A 412 11.34 -5.21 3.98
N PHE A 413 11.35 -5.94 2.87
CA PHE A 413 10.17 -6.50 2.21
C PHE A 413 10.22 -8.03 2.29
N ILE A 414 9.18 -8.61 2.87
CA ILE A 414 9.02 -10.06 3.04
C ILE A 414 7.69 -10.47 2.43
N ASP A 415 7.69 -11.45 1.53
CA ASP A 415 6.49 -12.06 0.93
C ASP A 415 5.50 -10.98 0.45
N SER A 416 5.99 -9.94 -0.22
CA SER A 416 5.17 -8.81 -0.67
C SER A 416 5.12 -8.73 -2.18
N TRP A 417 3.99 -8.31 -2.74
CA TRP A 417 3.69 -8.40 -4.17
C TRP A 417 3.36 -7.04 -4.79
N ALA A 418 3.84 -6.77 -5.99
CA ALA A 418 3.56 -5.55 -6.74
C ALA A 418 3.18 -5.88 -8.20
N SER A 419 2.10 -5.27 -8.68
CA SER A 419 1.63 -5.40 -10.07
C SER A 419 0.85 -4.16 -10.53
N SER A 420 1.50 -3.22 -11.22
CA SER A 420 0.77 -2.05 -11.75
C SER A 420 -0.29 -2.43 -12.78
N GLY A 421 -0.06 -3.50 -13.55
CA GLY A 421 -0.93 -3.87 -14.67
C GLY A 421 -0.96 -2.76 -15.72
N THR A 422 -1.87 -2.86 -16.69
CA THR A 422 -1.95 -1.88 -17.78
C THR A 422 -3.06 -0.84 -17.61
N LYS A 423 -3.84 -0.93 -16.51
CA LYS A 423 -5.06 -0.15 -16.28
C LYS A 423 -4.89 1.36 -16.45
N TYR A 424 -3.75 1.92 -16.02
CA TYR A 424 -3.48 3.36 -16.07
C TYR A 424 -2.39 3.78 -17.06
N ARG A 425 -1.82 2.86 -17.84
CA ARG A 425 -0.67 3.12 -18.72
C ARG A 425 -0.92 4.24 -19.73
N ASP A 426 -2.08 4.19 -20.38
CA ASP A 426 -2.40 5.01 -21.56
C ASP A 426 -3.33 6.18 -21.21
N MET A 427 -3.33 6.61 -19.95
CA MET A 427 -4.31 7.56 -19.40
C MET A 427 -3.96 9.04 -19.59
N THR A 428 -2.73 9.36 -19.97
CA THR A 428 -2.31 10.74 -20.30
C THR A 428 -1.28 10.74 -21.42
N ASP A 429 -1.35 11.76 -22.28
CA ASP A 429 -0.40 11.98 -23.38
C ASP A 429 0.84 12.82 -22.95
N ILE A 430 0.88 13.31 -21.70
CA ILE A 430 1.86 14.31 -21.23
C ILE A 430 2.93 13.65 -20.35
N TRP A 431 2.49 12.82 -19.40
CA TRP A 431 3.33 12.05 -18.49
C TRP A 431 2.78 10.63 -18.43
N SER A 432 3.59 9.64 -18.78
CA SER A 432 3.20 8.24 -18.68
C SER A 432 3.27 7.79 -17.23
N ALA A 433 2.30 7.00 -16.79
CA ALA A 433 2.37 6.21 -15.57
C ALA A 433 3.74 5.48 -15.49
N GLU A 434 4.46 5.60 -14.38
CA GLU A 434 5.76 4.94 -14.22
C GLU A 434 5.59 3.43 -13.98
N GLY A 435 4.63 3.08 -13.13
CA GLY A 435 4.18 1.73 -12.83
C GLY A 435 5.28 0.76 -12.39
N ASN A 436 6.26 1.19 -11.59
CA ASN A 436 7.28 0.27 -11.06
C ASN A 436 6.72 -0.61 -9.91
N GLY A 437 7.29 -1.79 -9.71
CA GLY A 437 6.92 -2.69 -8.62
C GLY A 437 7.44 -2.17 -7.28
N PHE A 438 8.73 -2.39 -7.05
CA PHE A 438 9.45 -1.91 -5.86
C PHE A 438 10.46 -0.86 -6.26
N LYS A 439 10.14 0.41 -6.06
CA LYS A 439 11.08 1.52 -6.19
C LYS A 439 11.68 1.85 -4.83
N THR A 440 13.00 1.91 -4.74
CA THR A 440 13.69 2.40 -3.54
C THR A 440 14.69 3.45 -3.94
N THR A 441 14.70 4.59 -3.26
CA THR A 441 15.59 5.70 -3.62
C THR A 441 16.34 6.28 -2.42
N GLY A 442 17.44 6.97 -2.70
CA GLY A 442 18.19 7.77 -1.73
C GLY A 442 19.14 6.96 -0.84
N VAL A 443 20.43 7.31 -0.93
CA VAL A 443 21.46 7.30 0.13
C VAL A 443 22.55 8.22 -0.40
N TYR A 444 22.48 9.54 -0.16
CA TYR A 444 23.57 10.43 -0.55
C TYR A 444 24.75 10.27 0.40
N ILE A 445 25.97 10.05 -0.09
CA ILE A 445 27.11 9.72 0.78
C ILE A 445 27.48 10.81 1.78
N ALA A 446 27.28 12.09 1.42
CA ALA A 446 27.55 13.22 2.31
C ALA A 446 26.69 13.14 3.58
N ALA A 447 25.59 12.40 3.50
CA ALA A 447 24.63 12.18 4.55
C ALA A 447 24.91 10.95 5.42
N PHE A 448 25.87 10.10 5.05
CA PHE A 448 26.10 8.80 5.70
C PHE A 448 27.59 8.59 6.04
N PRO A 449 28.16 9.36 6.99
CA PRO A 449 29.55 9.21 7.39
C PRO A 449 29.85 7.86 8.07
N ASP A 450 28.82 7.18 8.59
CA ASP A 450 28.92 5.89 9.28
C ASP A 450 28.51 4.70 8.39
N TYR A 451 28.24 4.91 7.09
CA TYR A 451 28.09 3.80 6.16
C TYR A 451 29.42 3.03 6.12
N VAL A 452 29.35 1.71 6.32
CA VAL A 452 30.52 0.83 6.25
C VAL A 452 30.32 -0.09 5.06
N GLU A 453 31.31 -0.11 4.15
CA GLU A 453 31.34 -1.11 3.08
C GLU A 453 31.29 -2.53 3.67
N GLY A 454 30.30 -3.32 3.24
CA GLY A 454 30.05 -4.65 3.83
C GLY A 454 29.31 -4.64 5.18
N GLY A 455 28.79 -3.49 5.61
CA GLY A 455 27.88 -3.37 6.75
C GLY A 455 26.45 -3.85 6.45
N GLU A 456 25.55 -3.65 7.42
CA GLU A 456 24.15 -4.08 7.35
C GLU A 456 23.44 -3.57 6.07
N PRO A 457 22.72 -4.44 5.34
CA PRO A 457 21.94 -4.05 4.17
C PRO A 457 20.89 -2.98 4.46
N ASN A 458 20.87 -1.94 3.63
CA ASN A 458 19.86 -0.88 3.74
C ASN A 458 18.50 -1.28 3.15
N VAL A 459 18.50 -2.18 2.18
CA VAL A 459 17.29 -2.66 1.50
C VAL A 459 17.36 -4.17 1.37
N GLU A 460 16.29 -4.86 1.79
CA GLU A 460 16.18 -6.32 1.74
C GLU A 460 14.87 -6.74 1.08
N TYR A 461 14.96 -7.53 0.01
CA TYR A 461 13.83 -8.19 -0.65
C TYR A 461 13.93 -9.70 -0.45
N LYS A 462 12.92 -10.30 0.19
CA LYS A 462 12.89 -11.72 0.54
C LYS A 462 11.55 -12.33 0.16
N GLY A 463 11.54 -13.30 -0.76
CA GLY A 463 10.28 -13.96 -1.19
C GLY A 463 9.29 -13.03 -1.90
N THR A 464 9.76 -11.89 -2.44
CA THR A 464 8.87 -10.89 -3.05
C THR A 464 8.57 -11.20 -4.52
N ILE A 465 7.47 -10.64 -5.01
CA ILE A 465 7.02 -10.79 -6.41
C ILE A 465 6.77 -9.41 -7.01
N ALA A 466 7.43 -9.10 -8.12
CA ALA A 466 7.03 -8.02 -9.00
C ALA A 466 6.57 -8.61 -10.33
N ALA A 467 5.31 -8.42 -10.69
CA ALA A 467 4.77 -9.01 -11.91
C ALA A 467 3.90 -8.03 -12.70
N HIS A 468 3.97 -8.09 -14.02
CA HIS A 468 3.13 -7.28 -14.92
C HIS A 468 3.21 -5.78 -14.62
N CYS A 469 4.39 -5.29 -14.24
CA CYS A 469 4.65 -3.88 -14.04
C CYS A 469 4.93 -3.22 -15.38
N ILE A 470 4.20 -2.15 -15.73
CA ILE A 470 4.49 -1.36 -16.95
C ILE A 470 5.84 -0.63 -16.88
N GLY A 471 6.40 -0.49 -15.67
CA GLY A 471 7.77 -0.05 -15.43
C GLY A 471 8.66 -1.20 -14.97
N ARG A 472 9.64 -0.89 -14.12
CA ARG A 472 10.58 -1.87 -13.58
C ARG A 472 9.91 -2.73 -12.52
N GLY A 473 10.19 -4.03 -12.50
CA GLY A 473 9.77 -4.90 -11.41
C GLY A 473 10.44 -4.47 -10.10
N TYR A 474 11.77 -4.43 -10.12
CA TYR A 474 12.59 -3.90 -9.04
C TYR A 474 13.40 -2.71 -9.54
N PHE A 475 13.27 -1.56 -8.88
CA PHE A 475 14.02 -0.34 -9.17
C PHE A 475 14.70 0.18 -7.91
N ASN A 476 15.87 -0.36 -7.61
CA ASN A 476 16.69 0.11 -6.51
C ASN A 476 17.68 1.17 -7.01
N ASN A 477 17.46 2.41 -6.57
CA ASN A 477 18.19 3.58 -7.01
C ASN A 477 18.88 4.29 -5.82
N LEU A 478 19.59 3.51 -5.02
CA LEU A 478 20.43 4.04 -3.94
C LEU A 478 21.71 4.64 -4.55
N TYR A 479 21.84 5.97 -4.46
CA TYR A 479 22.97 6.72 -5.04
C TYR A 479 24.16 6.81 -4.10
N VAL A 480 24.81 5.68 -3.86
CA VAL A 480 26.03 5.67 -3.06
C VAL A 480 27.21 6.09 -3.98
N ASP A 481 27.99 7.09 -3.56
CA ASP A 481 28.98 7.82 -4.38
C ASP A 481 29.94 6.91 -5.17
N TYR A 482 29.78 6.98 -6.50
CA TYR A 482 30.47 6.14 -7.48
C TYR A 482 31.99 6.31 -7.47
N ASP A 483 32.48 7.54 -7.24
CA ASP A 483 33.92 7.83 -7.31
C ASP A 483 34.68 7.31 -6.07
N LYS A 484 33.96 6.88 -5.03
CA LYS A 484 34.53 6.46 -3.74
C LYS A 484 34.27 5.00 -3.36
N GLN A 485 33.73 4.18 -4.26
CA GLN A 485 33.57 2.72 -4.11
C GLN A 485 32.66 2.26 -2.96
N TRP A 486 31.53 2.91 -2.74
CA TRP A 486 30.58 2.47 -1.70
C TRP A 486 29.43 1.68 -2.35
N PRO A 487 29.36 0.34 -2.22
CA PRO A 487 28.30 -0.46 -2.83
C PRO A 487 26.93 -0.13 -2.20
N ASN A 488 25.82 -0.26 -2.92
CA ASN A 488 24.45 -0.04 -2.41
C ASN A 488 23.92 -1.11 -1.42
N ASN A 489 24.71 -2.16 -1.16
CA ASN A 489 24.50 -3.33 -0.29
C ASN A 489 23.09 -3.94 -0.22
N ALA A 490 22.21 -3.68 -1.18
CA ALA A 490 20.87 -4.26 -1.20
C ALA A 490 20.92 -5.79 -1.38
N ILE A 491 19.94 -6.51 -0.84
CA ILE A 491 19.84 -7.97 -1.00
C ILE A 491 18.51 -8.39 -1.64
N TYR A 492 18.60 -9.38 -2.53
CA TYR A 492 17.47 -9.99 -3.23
C TYR A 492 17.58 -11.50 -3.08
N TYR A 493 16.73 -12.08 -2.24
CA TYR A 493 16.70 -13.52 -1.99
C TYR A 493 15.35 -14.09 -2.40
N ASN A 494 15.38 -15.13 -3.23
CA ASN A 494 14.20 -15.88 -3.61
C ASN A 494 13.09 -14.96 -4.18
N THR A 495 13.45 -14.01 -5.04
CA THR A 495 12.48 -13.08 -5.65
C THR A 495 12.05 -13.51 -7.06
N LEU A 496 10.86 -13.08 -7.48
CA LEU A 496 10.34 -13.30 -8.84
C LEU A 496 10.02 -11.97 -9.51
N SER A 497 10.64 -11.75 -10.67
CA SER A 497 10.32 -10.67 -11.60
C SER A 497 9.76 -11.27 -12.89
N TYR A 498 8.48 -11.01 -13.19
CA TYR A 498 7.77 -11.60 -14.32
C TYR A 498 7.00 -10.56 -15.14
N LEU A 499 7.18 -10.53 -16.46
CA LEU A 499 6.37 -9.69 -17.36
C LEU A 499 6.42 -8.19 -17.02
N ASN A 500 7.53 -7.71 -16.46
CA ASN A 500 7.75 -6.29 -16.20
C ASN A 500 8.36 -5.61 -17.44
N ASP A 501 8.38 -4.28 -17.56
CA ASP A 501 9.15 -3.61 -18.62
C ASP A 501 10.64 -3.96 -18.49
N VAL A 502 11.18 -3.80 -17.28
CA VAL A 502 12.53 -4.26 -16.93
C VAL A 502 12.46 -5.10 -15.67
N GLY A 503 13.16 -6.23 -15.65
CA GLY A 503 13.11 -7.15 -14.52
C GLY A 503 13.70 -6.55 -13.23
N TYR A 504 15.01 -6.29 -13.25
CA TYR A 504 15.76 -5.67 -12.16
C TYR A 504 16.58 -4.48 -12.66
N THR A 505 16.40 -3.33 -12.04
CA THR A 505 17.23 -2.14 -12.20
C THR A 505 17.90 -1.81 -10.89
N ASP A 506 19.22 -1.77 -10.90
CA ASP A 506 20.01 -1.49 -9.70
C ASP A 506 21.30 -0.71 -10.01
N LYS A 507 21.96 -0.24 -8.95
CA LYS A 507 23.34 0.25 -8.95
C LYS A 507 24.29 -0.88 -8.50
N SER A 508 25.60 -0.63 -8.54
CA SER A 508 26.61 -1.56 -8.05
C SER A 508 26.47 -1.80 -6.54
N GLY A 509 26.66 -3.03 -6.12
CA GLY A 509 26.90 -3.39 -4.72
C GLY A 509 25.94 -4.39 -4.11
N SER A 510 24.90 -4.78 -4.86
CA SER A 510 23.84 -5.62 -4.33
C SER A 510 24.22 -7.11 -4.34
N THR A 511 23.44 -7.91 -3.61
CA THR A 511 23.56 -9.37 -3.59
C THR A 511 22.27 -10.00 -4.10
N PHE A 512 22.37 -10.90 -5.07
CA PHE A 512 21.24 -11.60 -5.69
C PHE A 512 21.42 -13.11 -5.56
N TYR A 513 20.59 -13.79 -4.77
CA TYR A 513 20.58 -15.25 -4.68
C TYR A 513 19.21 -15.86 -4.96
N ASN A 514 19.19 -16.96 -5.71
CA ASN A 514 18.00 -17.76 -6.00
C ASN A 514 16.85 -16.98 -6.65
N ASN A 515 17.14 -15.96 -7.47
CA ASN A 515 16.10 -15.13 -8.07
C ASN A 515 15.71 -15.59 -9.47
N ILE A 516 14.44 -15.36 -9.82
CA ILE A 516 13.90 -15.61 -11.15
C ILE A 516 13.58 -14.28 -11.81
N VAL A 517 14.16 -14.08 -12.99
CA VAL A 517 13.70 -13.09 -13.96
C VAL A 517 13.19 -13.82 -15.20
N TYR A 518 11.98 -13.48 -15.67
CA TYR A 518 11.38 -14.15 -16.82
C TYR A 518 10.41 -13.24 -17.59
N ARG A 519 10.62 -13.15 -18.92
CA ARG A 519 9.73 -12.49 -19.89
C ARG A 519 9.56 -10.98 -19.66
N SER A 520 10.64 -10.26 -19.37
CA SER A 520 10.58 -8.80 -19.42
C SER A 520 10.12 -8.33 -20.82
N THR A 521 9.32 -7.26 -20.85
CA THR A 521 8.65 -6.76 -22.05
C THR A 521 9.42 -5.62 -22.71
N GLY A 522 10.24 -4.90 -21.94
CA GLY A 522 11.10 -3.84 -22.43
C GLY A 522 12.20 -4.40 -23.30
N ILE A 523 12.29 -3.88 -24.53
CA ILE A 523 13.21 -4.39 -25.54
C ILE A 523 14.50 -3.57 -25.51
N GLY A 524 15.60 -4.25 -25.20
CA GLY A 524 16.95 -3.71 -25.19
C GLY A 524 17.62 -3.81 -26.56
N VAL A 525 18.95 -3.79 -26.56
CA VAL A 525 19.77 -3.92 -27.78
C VAL A 525 19.55 -5.30 -28.42
N ASN A 526 19.50 -5.38 -29.76
CA ASN A 526 19.30 -6.61 -30.53
C ASN A 526 17.94 -7.32 -30.33
N ASP A 527 16.87 -6.56 -30.02
CA ASP A 527 15.51 -7.07 -29.86
C ASP A 527 15.34 -8.10 -28.73
N THR A 528 16.21 -8.07 -27.71
CA THR A 528 16.14 -8.96 -26.54
C THR A 528 15.43 -8.29 -25.36
N PRO A 529 14.68 -9.04 -24.53
CA PRO A 529 14.18 -8.55 -23.24
C PRO A 529 15.27 -7.88 -22.40
N THR A 530 14.93 -6.82 -21.69
CA THR A 530 15.81 -6.15 -20.73
C THR A 530 15.54 -6.72 -19.34
N GLU A 531 16.04 -7.93 -19.09
CA GLU A 531 15.85 -8.60 -17.80
C GLU A 531 16.61 -7.89 -16.67
N ILE A 532 17.88 -7.52 -16.93
CA ILE A 532 18.77 -6.89 -15.95
C ILE A 532 19.32 -5.57 -16.52
N SER A 533 19.08 -4.48 -15.80
CA SER A 533 19.60 -3.14 -16.08
C SER A 533 20.47 -2.65 -14.92
N ILE A 534 21.63 -3.29 -14.76
CA ILE A 534 22.63 -2.94 -13.75
C ILE A 534 23.90 -2.49 -14.50
N PRO A 535 24.22 -1.18 -14.55
CA PRO A 535 25.28 -0.65 -15.43
C PRO A 535 26.71 -1.09 -15.09
N GLN A 536 26.95 -1.63 -13.89
CA GLN A 536 28.29 -1.94 -13.38
C GLN A 536 28.30 -3.30 -12.68
N HIS A 537 29.27 -4.14 -13.03
CA HIS A 537 29.39 -5.55 -12.65
C HIS A 537 29.96 -5.79 -11.25
N VAL A 538 29.57 -4.95 -10.30
CA VAL A 538 30.01 -5.10 -8.92
C VAL A 538 28.79 -5.49 -8.10
N TYR A 539 28.16 -6.61 -8.46
CA TYR A 539 27.13 -7.22 -7.63
C TYR A 539 27.49 -8.69 -7.40
N THR A 540 27.15 -9.20 -6.22
CA THR A 540 27.37 -10.60 -5.87
C THR A 540 26.15 -11.38 -6.31
N GLU A 541 26.35 -12.47 -7.04
CA GLU A 541 25.24 -13.26 -7.54
C GLU A 541 25.54 -14.77 -7.48
N ALA A 542 24.50 -15.57 -7.28
CA ALA A 542 24.56 -17.03 -7.39
C ALA A 542 23.15 -17.61 -7.55
N ASN A 543 23.04 -18.67 -8.37
CA ASN A 543 21.80 -19.44 -8.54
C ASN A 543 20.60 -18.59 -9.00
N ASN A 544 20.83 -17.55 -9.78
CA ASN A 544 19.75 -16.81 -10.44
C ASN A 544 19.52 -17.34 -11.87
N THR A 545 18.39 -17.01 -12.48
CA THR A 545 18.12 -17.34 -13.90
C THR A 545 18.98 -16.54 -14.89
N TRP A 546 19.80 -15.62 -14.38
CA TRP A 546 20.86 -14.91 -15.12
C TRP A 546 22.21 -15.07 -14.42
N VAL A 547 23.28 -14.73 -15.13
CA VAL A 547 24.64 -14.55 -14.58
C VAL A 547 25.19 -13.19 -15.01
N ALA A 548 26.05 -12.62 -14.18
CA ALA A 548 26.75 -11.38 -14.54
C ALA A 548 27.73 -11.64 -15.70
N GLN A 549 27.87 -10.67 -16.61
CA GLN A 549 28.90 -10.72 -17.67
C GLN A 549 30.13 -9.86 -17.29
N ASP A 550 31.16 -9.79 -18.11
CA ASP A 550 32.25 -8.81 -17.91
C ASP A 550 31.83 -7.43 -18.46
N PRO A 551 32.12 -6.29 -17.81
CA PRO A 551 31.90 -4.94 -18.37
C PRO A 551 32.61 -4.70 -19.71
N ALA A 552 33.74 -5.36 -19.93
CA ALA A 552 34.47 -5.34 -21.20
C ALA A 552 33.79 -6.20 -22.27
N ALA A 553 32.82 -7.04 -21.91
CA ALA A 553 31.93 -7.70 -22.85
C ALA A 553 30.93 -6.71 -23.44
N SER A 554 30.39 -7.04 -24.62
CA SER A 554 29.33 -6.25 -25.26
C SER A 554 28.05 -6.25 -24.41
N TRP A 555 27.26 -5.18 -24.52
CA TRP A 555 25.87 -5.14 -24.06
C TRP A 555 25.06 -6.37 -24.55
N PRO A 556 24.11 -6.91 -23.77
CA PRO A 556 23.72 -6.52 -22.41
C PRO A 556 24.66 -7.13 -21.36
N HIS A 557 24.87 -6.41 -20.25
CA HIS A 557 25.78 -6.75 -19.17
C HIS A 557 25.34 -7.95 -18.29
N TYR A 558 24.56 -8.87 -18.86
CA TYR A 558 24.10 -10.10 -18.24
C TYR A 558 23.91 -11.17 -19.34
N LEU A 559 23.95 -12.44 -18.95
CA LEU A 559 23.57 -13.55 -19.80
C LEU A 559 22.51 -14.39 -19.09
N TYR A 560 21.62 -15.03 -19.85
CA TYR A 560 20.81 -16.10 -19.28
C TYR A 560 21.71 -17.21 -18.74
N ASN A 561 21.44 -17.64 -17.52
CA ASN A 561 22.21 -18.69 -16.89
C ASN A 561 21.97 -20.01 -17.63
N GLN A 562 23.00 -20.53 -18.30
CA GLN A 562 22.89 -21.71 -19.15
C GLN A 562 22.64 -23.03 -18.37
N LEU A 563 22.64 -22.96 -17.04
CA LEU A 563 22.17 -24.07 -16.20
C LEU A 563 20.66 -24.23 -16.24
N PHE A 564 19.93 -23.21 -16.71
CA PHE A 564 18.47 -23.19 -16.76
C PHE A 564 17.99 -22.79 -18.16
N SER A 565 16.90 -23.42 -18.57
CA SER A 565 16.11 -23.15 -19.77
C SER A 565 14.68 -22.80 -19.35
N VAL A 566 14.53 -21.66 -18.69
CA VAL A 566 13.24 -21.19 -18.15
C VAL A 566 12.20 -21.01 -19.27
N THR A 567 11.06 -21.67 -19.12
CA THR A 567 9.91 -21.66 -20.02
C THR A 567 8.60 -21.54 -19.24
N ASP A 568 7.49 -21.39 -19.95
CA ASP A 568 6.16 -21.40 -19.32
C ASP A 568 5.86 -22.77 -18.66
N ASP A 569 6.46 -23.86 -19.14
CA ASP A 569 6.26 -25.23 -18.61
C ASP A 569 6.92 -25.44 -17.23
N ASP A 570 7.83 -24.56 -16.81
CA ASP A 570 8.43 -24.60 -15.47
C ASP A 570 7.46 -24.14 -14.39
N PHE A 571 6.33 -23.53 -14.75
CA PHE A 571 5.36 -22.98 -13.81
C PHE A 571 4.00 -23.68 -13.90
N VAL A 572 3.34 -23.88 -12.76
CA VAL A 572 1.95 -24.37 -12.71
C VAL A 572 0.99 -23.35 -13.35
N SER A 573 1.23 -22.06 -13.11
CA SER A 573 0.47 -20.96 -13.68
C SER A 573 1.35 -19.72 -13.81
N LEU A 574 1.06 -18.91 -14.83
CA LEU A 574 1.58 -17.56 -15.02
C LEU A 574 0.44 -16.53 -15.17
N ASP A 575 -0.75 -16.87 -14.68
CA ASP A 575 -1.90 -15.98 -14.61
C ASP A 575 -1.71 -14.95 -13.49
N VAL A 576 -1.29 -13.74 -13.86
CA VAL A 576 -1.03 -12.63 -12.94
C VAL A 576 -2.28 -12.16 -12.19
N SER A 577 -3.49 -12.49 -12.67
CA SER A 577 -4.73 -12.13 -11.97
C SER A 577 -4.83 -12.80 -10.59
N GLU A 578 -4.13 -13.92 -10.40
CA GLU A 578 -4.08 -14.64 -9.13
C GLU A 578 -3.49 -13.80 -7.97
N LEU A 579 -2.58 -12.86 -8.26
CA LEU A 579 -1.97 -11.99 -7.24
C LEU A 579 -2.99 -11.10 -6.51
N THR A 580 -4.16 -10.89 -7.14
CA THR A 580 -5.28 -10.09 -6.61
C THR A 580 -6.37 -10.93 -5.93
N LYS A 581 -6.19 -12.25 -5.81
CA LYS A 581 -7.15 -13.12 -5.10
C LYS A 581 -7.41 -12.63 -3.67
N LEU A 582 -8.60 -12.93 -3.16
CA LEU A 582 -8.95 -12.60 -1.77
C LEU A 582 -7.96 -13.24 -0.79
N ARG A 583 -7.50 -12.47 0.19
CA ARG A 583 -6.75 -12.99 1.34
C ARG A 583 -7.52 -14.11 2.03
N LYS A 584 -6.79 -14.97 2.73
CA LYS A 584 -7.37 -15.97 3.63
C LYS A 584 -8.09 -15.27 4.80
N ASP A 585 -8.92 -16.02 5.53
CA ASP A 585 -9.71 -15.47 6.64
C ASP A 585 -8.83 -14.92 7.79
N ASP A 586 -7.60 -15.41 7.92
CA ASP A 586 -6.58 -14.91 8.85
C ASP A 586 -5.76 -13.72 8.30
N PHE A 587 -6.15 -13.21 7.13
CA PHE A 587 -5.54 -12.11 6.37
C PHE A 587 -4.17 -12.42 5.75
N SER A 588 -3.66 -13.64 5.89
CA SER A 588 -2.48 -14.05 5.13
C SER A 588 -2.75 -14.02 3.62
N LEU A 589 -1.67 -14.00 2.84
CA LEU A 589 -1.74 -14.02 1.38
C LEU A 589 -2.58 -15.21 0.86
N PRO A 590 -3.28 -15.05 -0.28
CA PRO A 590 -4.01 -16.15 -0.89
C PRO A 590 -3.10 -17.28 -1.32
N ASP A 591 -3.65 -18.50 -1.38
CA ASP A 591 -3.01 -19.58 -2.13
C ASP A 591 -3.13 -19.28 -3.63
N ILE A 592 -1.99 -19.25 -4.32
CA ILE A 592 -1.88 -19.00 -5.75
C ILE A 592 -1.06 -20.10 -6.41
N SER A 593 -1.38 -20.43 -7.66
CA SER A 593 -0.54 -21.25 -8.53
C SER A 593 0.44 -20.43 -9.35
N PHE A 594 0.25 -19.10 -9.41
CA PHE A 594 1.14 -18.20 -10.13
C PHE A 594 2.57 -18.30 -9.59
N GLY A 595 3.53 -18.60 -10.47
CA GLY A 595 4.94 -18.70 -10.11
C GLY A 595 5.33 -19.95 -9.32
N LEU A 596 4.38 -20.83 -8.96
CA LEU A 596 4.70 -22.15 -8.40
C LEU A 596 5.37 -23.02 -9.45
N HIS A 597 6.39 -23.78 -9.07
CA HIS A 597 7.07 -24.72 -9.96
C HIS A 597 6.16 -25.87 -10.37
N SER A 598 6.15 -26.19 -11.67
CA SER A 598 5.60 -27.45 -12.14
C SER A 598 6.50 -28.60 -11.68
N SER A 599 5.95 -29.81 -11.48
CA SER A 599 6.74 -30.95 -10.98
C SER A 599 7.91 -31.39 -11.87
N ALA A 600 8.00 -30.89 -13.10
CA ALA A 600 9.08 -31.17 -14.03
C ALA A 600 10.10 -30.02 -14.14
N SER A 601 9.87 -28.92 -13.42
CA SER A 601 10.69 -27.72 -13.45
C SER A 601 12.11 -28.02 -12.99
N GLU A 602 13.08 -27.50 -13.73
CA GLU A 602 14.49 -27.57 -13.34
C GLU A 602 14.88 -26.53 -12.28
N LEU A 603 13.95 -25.65 -11.92
CA LEU A 603 14.12 -24.63 -10.88
C LEU A 603 13.93 -25.21 -9.47
N ILE A 604 13.40 -26.42 -9.37
CA ILE A 604 13.27 -27.17 -8.12
C ILE A 604 14.66 -27.67 -7.70
N ASN A 605 15.00 -27.55 -6.41
CA ASN A 605 16.29 -27.95 -5.85
C ASN A 605 17.52 -27.28 -6.50
N ALA A 606 17.33 -26.17 -7.22
CA ALA A 606 18.38 -25.51 -7.98
C ALA A 606 19.01 -24.32 -7.25
N GLY A 607 18.47 -23.94 -6.10
CA GLY A 607 18.94 -22.84 -5.28
C GLY A 607 20.10 -23.20 -4.38
N ARG A 608 20.59 -22.20 -3.65
CA ARG A 608 21.55 -22.35 -2.56
C ARG A 608 20.89 -22.05 -1.22
N ILE A 609 21.40 -22.70 -0.18
CA ILE A 609 21.07 -22.33 1.21
C ILE A 609 21.67 -20.94 1.49
N ILE A 610 20.85 -20.03 2.00
CA ILE A 610 21.23 -18.67 2.36
C ILE A 610 21.18 -18.59 3.89
N GLU A 611 22.33 -18.48 4.53
CA GLU A 611 22.43 -18.43 5.99
C GLU A 611 21.66 -17.22 6.55
N GLY A 612 20.89 -17.46 7.62
CA GLY A 612 20.04 -16.43 8.22
C GLY A 612 18.72 -16.16 7.48
N PHE A 613 18.51 -16.77 6.31
CA PHE A 613 17.23 -16.72 5.58
C PHE A 613 16.59 -18.10 5.52
N HIS A 614 17.30 -19.10 4.99
CA HIS A 614 16.84 -20.50 4.96
C HIS A 614 17.10 -21.21 6.28
N CYS A 615 16.24 -22.18 6.60
CA CYS A 615 16.48 -23.08 7.72
C CYS A 615 17.78 -23.87 7.50
N SER A 616 18.49 -24.22 8.58
CA SER A 616 19.80 -24.89 8.47
C SER A 616 19.70 -26.33 7.98
N THR A 617 18.51 -26.93 8.04
CA THR A 617 18.19 -28.27 7.55
C THR A 617 16.92 -28.25 6.71
N ALA A 618 16.77 -29.22 5.81
CA ALA A 618 15.56 -29.40 5.01
C ALA A 618 14.38 -29.89 5.87
N GLY A 619 13.16 -29.61 5.43
CA GLY A 619 11.90 -30.10 6.01
C GLY A 619 11.15 -29.06 6.83
N GLU A 620 10.08 -29.52 7.49
CA GLU A 620 9.24 -28.68 8.35
C GLU A 620 9.99 -28.21 9.61
N HIS A 621 9.88 -26.92 9.88
CA HIS A 621 10.43 -26.22 11.04
C HIS A 621 9.35 -25.31 11.64
N GLN A 622 8.26 -25.93 12.12
CA GLN A 622 7.09 -25.20 12.65
C GLN A 622 7.49 -24.10 13.65
N GLY A 623 7.14 -22.86 13.32
CA GLY A 623 7.38 -21.68 14.16
C GLY A 623 8.82 -21.16 14.15
N ALA A 624 9.70 -21.71 13.31
CA ALA A 624 11.05 -21.17 13.13
C ALA A 624 11.02 -19.85 12.35
N ASN A 625 11.96 -18.96 12.66
CA ASN A 625 12.15 -17.70 11.93
C ASN A 625 13.13 -17.90 10.76
N CYS A 626 12.81 -18.83 9.88
CA CYS A 626 13.55 -19.14 8.67
C CYS A 626 12.59 -19.65 7.59
N VAL A 627 13.00 -19.57 6.33
CA VAL A 627 12.27 -20.14 5.20
C VAL A 627 12.60 -21.62 5.10
N GLU A 628 11.56 -22.44 5.23
CA GLU A 628 11.63 -23.89 5.05
C GLU A 628 11.97 -24.21 3.59
N TRP A 629 12.74 -25.27 3.40
CA TRP A 629 13.10 -25.80 2.09
C TRP A 629 13.11 -27.32 2.12
N PHE A 630 12.90 -27.96 0.98
CA PHE A 630 12.73 -29.40 0.86
C PHE A 630 13.73 -30.00 -0.15
N GLY A 631 13.72 -31.32 -0.28
CA GLY A 631 14.64 -32.02 -1.19
C GLY A 631 16.12 -31.84 -0.85
N SER A 632 16.95 -31.64 -1.88
CA SER A 632 18.40 -31.52 -1.77
C SER A 632 18.92 -30.09 -1.63
N ALA A 633 18.13 -29.08 -2.01
CA ALA A 633 18.44 -27.66 -1.86
C ALA A 633 17.15 -26.84 -1.99
N PRO A 634 17.13 -25.55 -1.57
CA PRO A 634 16.00 -24.67 -1.83
C PRO A 634 15.70 -24.51 -3.32
N ASP A 635 14.47 -24.20 -3.66
CA ASP A 635 14.06 -23.88 -5.02
C ASP A 635 14.52 -22.45 -5.41
N LEU A 636 14.58 -22.18 -6.71
CA LEU A 636 14.70 -20.80 -7.21
C LEU A 636 13.36 -20.07 -7.05
N GLY A 637 13.42 -18.78 -6.74
CA GLY A 637 12.24 -17.92 -6.62
C GLY A 637 11.53 -18.02 -5.28
N PRO A 638 10.35 -17.38 -5.17
CA PRO A 638 9.68 -17.10 -3.89
C PRO A 638 8.90 -18.29 -3.32
N PHE A 639 8.74 -19.36 -4.09
CA PHE A 639 7.94 -20.51 -3.70
C PHE A 639 8.80 -21.76 -3.64
N GLU A 640 8.59 -22.51 -2.57
CA GLU A 640 9.22 -23.80 -2.35
C GLU A 640 8.19 -24.91 -2.60
N GLN A 641 8.57 -25.92 -3.38
CA GLN A 641 7.74 -27.08 -3.62
C GLN A 641 7.90 -28.11 -2.49
N GLN A 642 6.77 -28.45 -1.86
CA GLN A 642 6.71 -29.59 -0.95
C GLN A 642 6.61 -30.90 -1.76
N GLU A 643 7.41 -31.91 -1.39
CA GLU A 643 7.40 -33.25 -2.00
C GLU A 643 6.12 -34.05 -1.74
#